data_AF-A0A0M0JFI0-F1
#
_entry.id   AF-A0A0M0JFI0-F1
#
_cell.length_a   1.000
_cell.length_b   1.000
_cell.length_c   1.000
_cell.angle_alpha   90.00
_cell.angle_beta   90.00
_cell.angle_gamma   90.00
#
_symmetry.space_group_name_H-M   'P 1'
#
loop_
_entity.id
_entity.type
_entity.pdbx_description
1 polymer ?
#
loop_
_entity_poly.entity_id
_entity_poly.type
_entity_poly.pdbx_seq_one_letter_code
_entity_poly.pdbx_strand_id
1 'polypeptide(L)'
;RRAAHGRAAHRHPGGGRRCREGGGPQRRLARSPRLTCRNFTRSPHGTDKMRQFLGRPVSQDVAAYLDAQRVPLETSIQEAINHVLEQQPPDAVQEVALRLLKGREQNVLAAVKCDSIGDAEQLRVIIHHAQRIISESRSALRASLPRGTAKERSRYLETLADCLGPKPKGKTWEDEWESLRCESHRISPGKDVDPSWSDAQLLEYVRTHNTVQAFQSRFRQGSVDTLMRREWPEEAARTYAMLSVCSGPIARALQERDACYAASTYALCQSLWDGRRTEEPPPPMLYRHLQGKMGLTEIDPGWSELTIPDIHGFCGLVSNGITPGDCDPLNFGVGGYMRRFQRGTDPPEYIVENSDIVGFISSASDELGAHSAVLTYTDYTGAFPPKTLFRLQRIIPPGEWMAPNGVYPLQRLLVVTATYMPPRCNNTRGGGTEVNGKMCARVTTLSYGSRADYIRGLNDVIAQPVLTMEQECGRQMEWQDQKGVRYSLQREWAYINGPAEPKEGCTAGTRDARNRGKLPSDFQAQTNAFIRERSADATTRHCVVLDPSRMEMNLEEVLAIRLYSGPAYQPINEFLRQVSRLSGAFREELIHHPGLTFSATVGHLCSGIRKLSAITSEEEATRPLFRGVRGELPHEFWHPDEQGIVCAVDMAFMSTSKNRSTPLGYMGEGKNVLWELEPVQESDGGLHIGADISALSQFEAEEEMYSHTESNPVARNRTM
;
A
#
# COMPACT_ATOMS: atom_id res chain seq x y z
N ARG A 1 23.84 -46.24 13.70
CA ARG A 1 24.75 -47.30 14.22
C ARG A 1 24.95 -47.03 15.72
N ARG A 2 24.73 -48.03 16.62
CA ARG A 2 24.84 -47.95 18.11
C ARG A 2 23.82 -46.96 18.76
N ALA A 3 23.01 -47.24 19.80
CA ALA A 3 23.08 -48.01 21.07
C ALA A 3 23.50 -47.13 22.28
N ALA A 4 22.56 -46.78 23.19
CA ALA A 4 22.25 -47.40 24.51
C ALA A 4 23.30 -47.08 25.61
N HIS A 5 23.03 -46.76 26.89
CA HIS A 5 21.94 -47.02 27.86
C HIS A 5 21.63 -45.74 28.72
N GLY A 6 20.83 -45.69 29.81
CA GLY A 6 20.20 -46.72 30.67
C GLY A 6 19.20 -46.16 31.72
N ARG A 7 18.80 -47.00 32.70
CA ARG A 7 17.78 -46.70 33.74
C ARG A 7 18.38 -46.47 35.12
N ALA A 8 17.70 -45.72 35.99
CA ALA A 8 17.67 -45.94 37.44
C ALA A 8 16.35 -45.40 38.05
N ALA A 9 15.87 -46.01 39.14
CA ALA A 9 14.74 -45.53 39.94
C ALA A 9 14.84 -46.08 41.38
N HIS A 10 14.39 -45.32 42.38
CA HIS A 10 14.33 -45.78 43.78
C HIS A 10 13.05 -45.28 44.49
N ARG A 11 12.63 -45.99 45.55
CA ARG A 11 11.39 -45.77 46.31
C ARG A 11 11.64 -45.62 47.81
N HIS A 12 11.00 -44.61 48.44
CA HIS A 12 10.43 -44.64 49.81
C HIS A 12 11.37 -45.01 51.00
N PRO A 13 10.90 -45.05 52.29
CA PRO A 13 9.59 -44.72 52.90
C PRO A 13 9.66 -43.65 54.03
N GLY A 14 8.57 -43.37 54.79
CA GLY A 14 8.71 -42.48 55.97
C GLY A 14 7.56 -42.08 56.93
N GLY A 15 6.32 -42.61 56.88
CA GLY A 15 5.30 -42.44 57.96
C GLY A 15 4.59 -41.07 58.09
N GLY A 16 3.58 -40.90 58.98
CA GLY A 16 2.77 -41.93 59.67
C GLY A 16 2.13 -41.59 61.03
N ARG A 17 0.89 -41.05 61.05
CA ARG A 17 -0.17 -41.03 62.14
C ARG A 17 -1.37 -40.20 61.58
N ARG A 18 -2.67 -40.54 61.65
CA ARG A 18 -3.62 -40.90 62.75
C ARG A 18 -3.81 -39.75 63.77
N CYS A 19 -5.01 -39.26 64.14
CA CYS A 19 -6.44 -39.55 63.83
C CYS A 19 -7.30 -38.28 64.24
N ARG A 20 -8.65 -38.17 64.31
CA ARG A 20 -9.79 -39.13 64.34
C ARG A 20 -11.15 -38.55 63.81
N GLU A 21 -12.28 -38.82 64.48
CA GLU A 21 -13.71 -38.49 64.20
C GLU A 21 -14.11 -36.99 64.37
N GLY A 22 -15.29 -36.50 63.94
CA GLY A 22 -16.49 -37.07 63.27
C GLY A 22 -17.57 -35.96 63.08
N GLY A 23 -18.74 -36.13 62.44
CA GLY A 23 -19.38 -37.25 61.73
C GLY A 23 -20.46 -36.75 60.72
N GLY A 24 -21.08 -37.63 59.92
CA GLY A 24 -22.00 -37.27 58.80
C GLY A 24 -23.51 -37.28 59.16
N PRO A 25 -24.44 -37.71 58.27
CA PRO A 25 -24.26 -38.26 56.91
C PRO A 25 -25.36 -37.90 55.85
N GLN A 26 -25.32 -38.58 54.69
CA GLN A 26 -26.35 -38.66 53.61
C GLN A 26 -26.39 -37.47 52.60
N ARG A 27 -26.71 -37.67 51.30
CA ARG A 27 -27.17 -38.88 50.57
C ARG A 27 -26.58 -38.97 49.14
N ARG A 28 -26.74 -40.14 48.50
CA ARG A 28 -26.01 -40.60 47.28
C ARG A 28 -26.41 -39.90 45.98
N LEU A 29 -25.45 -39.74 45.06
CA LEU A 29 -25.65 -39.60 43.61
C LEU A 29 -25.35 -40.92 42.89
N ALA A 30 -26.15 -41.30 41.88
CA ALA A 30 -25.83 -42.42 40.99
C ALA A 30 -26.58 -42.37 39.63
N ARG A 31 -25.79 -42.36 38.54
CA ARG A 31 -26.05 -42.95 37.19
C ARG A 31 -27.40 -42.69 36.46
N SER A 32 -27.32 -41.90 35.37
CA SER A 32 -27.65 -42.30 33.96
C SER A 32 -29.08 -42.78 33.58
N PRO A 33 -29.47 -42.91 32.27
CA PRO A 33 -28.92 -42.34 31.02
C PRO A 33 -29.99 -41.75 30.02
N ARG A 34 -29.50 -41.18 28.91
CA ARG A 34 -30.05 -41.26 27.51
C ARG A 34 -31.36 -40.54 27.08
N LEU A 35 -31.30 -40.14 25.80
CA LEU A 35 -32.35 -40.11 24.75
C LEU A 35 -33.38 -38.94 24.64
N THR A 36 -33.11 -38.10 23.62
CA THR A 36 -34.04 -37.56 22.58
C THR A 36 -35.18 -36.58 22.93
N CYS A 37 -35.47 -35.71 21.96
CA CYS A 37 -36.37 -34.57 22.06
C CYS A 37 -37.85 -34.92 21.87
N ARG A 38 -38.75 -34.31 22.66
CA ARG A 38 -39.81 -33.40 22.13
C ARG A 38 -40.64 -32.71 23.22
N ASN A 39 -41.16 -31.54 22.84
CA ASN A 39 -42.43 -30.90 23.25
C ASN A 39 -42.64 -30.30 24.67
N PHE A 40 -42.70 -28.95 24.64
CA PHE A 40 -43.77 -28.08 25.16
C PHE A 40 -43.82 -27.52 26.60
N THR A 41 -44.51 -26.38 26.67
CA THR A 41 -45.07 -25.65 27.84
C THR A 41 -44.10 -25.12 28.92
N ARG A 42 -43.84 -23.81 28.86
CA ARG A 42 -43.58 -22.96 30.03
C ARG A 42 -44.86 -22.17 30.36
N SER A 43 -45.20 -22.10 31.65
CA SER A 43 -46.06 -21.08 32.27
C SER A 43 -45.69 -21.00 33.77
N PRO A 44 -46.07 -19.95 34.52
CA PRO A 44 -45.06 -18.96 34.87
C PRO A 44 -44.92 -18.73 36.39
N HIS A 45 -43.86 -18.00 36.77
CA HIS A 45 -43.83 -16.87 37.72
C HIS A 45 -42.36 -16.57 38.07
N GLY A 46 -41.88 -15.34 37.84
CA GLY A 46 -40.46 -15.00 38.09
C GLY A 46 -39.89 -13.78 37.37
N THR A 47 -40.69 -12.78 36.99
CA THR A 47 -40.24 -11.63 36.20
C THR A 47 -40.88 -10.30 36.62
N ASP A 48 -40.62 -9.83 37.85
CA ASP A 48 -41.15 -8.55 38.38
C ASP A 48 -40.09 -7.62 39.02
N LYS A 49 -38.83 -7.73 38.59
CA LYS A 49 -37.79 -6.71 38.89
C LYS A 49 -37.15 -6.06 37.65
N MET A 50 -37.72 -6.31 36.46
CA MET A 50 -37.20 -5.79 35.18
C MET A 50 -38.22 -4.92 34.40
N ARG A 51 -39.21 -4.37 35.11
CA ARG A 51 -40.30 -3.55 34.54
C ARG A 51 -40.32 -2.06 34.94
N GLN A 52 -39.41 -1.61 35.82
CA GLN A 52 -39.35 -0.21 36.28
C GLN A 52 -38.32 0.68 35.55
N PHE A 53 -37.60 0.16 34.55
CA PHE A 53 -36.61 0.95 33.78
C PHE A 53 -36.93 1.11 32.28
N LEU A 54 -38.08 0.61 31.82
CA LEU A 54 -38.56 0.74 30.43
C LEU A 54 -39.84 1.59 30.36
N GLY A 55 -39.84 2.70 31.11
CA GLY A 55 -41.01 3.57 31.32
C GLY A 55 -40.77 5.06 31.00
N ARG A 56 -39.74 5.39 30.22
CA ARG A 56 -39.52 6.75 29.69
C ARG A 56 -39.58 6.74 28.14
N PRO A 57 -40.18 7.74 27.49
CA PRO A 57 -40.19 7.81 26.03
C PRO A 57 -38.79 8.12 25.49
N VAL A 58 -38.25 7.23 24.65
CA VAL A 58 -36.95 7.39 23.97
C VAL A 58 -36.93 8.62 23.04
N SER A 59 -38.09 9.15 22.66
CA SER A 59 -38.22 10.31 21.77
C SER A 59 -37.67 11.61 22.36
N GLN A 60 -37.75 11.84 23.68
CA GLN A 60 -37.33 13.12 24.26
C GLN A 60 -35.81 13.29 24.28
N ASP A 61 -35.06 12.24 24.66
CA ASP A 61 -33.60 12.30 24.66
C ASP A 61 -33.03 12.39 23.23
N VAL A 62 -33.66 11.73 22.25
CA VAL A 62 -33.27 11.83 20.83
C VAL A 62 -33.62 13.19 20.23
N ALA A 63 -34.78 13.77 20.54
CA ALA A 63 -35.13 15.12 20.10
C ALA A 63 -34.20 16.18 20.71
N ALA A 64 -33.89 16.08 22.01
CA ALA A 64 -32.95 16.97 22.68
C ALA A 64 -31.52 16.85 22.10
N TYR A 65 -31.07 15.63 21.77
CA TYR A 65 -29.80 15.41 21.08
C TYR A 65 -29.80 16.04 19.68
N LEU A 66 -30.88 15.90 18.91
CA LEU A 66 -30.98 16.45 17.57
C LEU A 66 -31.05 17.99 17.56
N ASP A 67 -31.86 18.63 18.42
CA ASP A 67 -31.86 20.10 18.52
C ASP A 67 -30.51 20.65 19.03
N ALA A 68 -29.83 19.92 19.93
CA ALA A 68 -28.47 20.27 20.38
C ALA A 68 -27.38 20.10 19.30
N GLN A 69 -27.64 19.34 18.23
CA GLN A 69 -26.77 19.23 17.05
C GLN A 69 -27.21 20.16 15.89
N ARG A 70 -28.49 20.52 15.84
CA ARG A 70 -29.11 21.34 14.80
C ARG A 70 -28.59 22.78 14.80
N VAL A 71 -28.59 23.46 15.96
CA VAL A 71 -28.10 24.85 16.02
C VAL A 71 -26.64 24.96 15.61
N PRO A 72 -25.69 24.13 16.12
CA PRO A 72 -24.32 24.11 15.61
C PRO A 72 -24.21 23.87 14.10
N LEU A 73 -25.03 22.97 13.53
CA LEU A 73 -24.99 22.64 12.11
C LEU A 73 -25.54 23.77 11.23
N GLU A 74 -26.68 24.36 11.61
CA GLU A 74 -27.26 25.53 10.92
C GLU A 74 -26.30 26.74 11.00
N THR A 75 -25.69 27.00 12.17
CA THR A 75 -24.71 28.08 12.35
C THR A 75 -23.42 27.83 11.55
N SER A 76 -22.77 26.66 11.65
CA SER A 76 -21.52 26.40 10.93
C SER A 76 -21.71 26.34 9.40
N ILE A 77 -22.88 25.94 8.89
CA ILE A 77 -23.18 26.04 7.46
C ILE A 77 -23.34 27.51 7.04
N GLN A 78 -24.05 28.33 7.83
CA GLN A 78 -24.22 29.75 7.54
C GLN A 78 -22.89 30.52 7.63
N GLU A 79 -22.04 30.22 8.63
CA GLU A 79 -20.71 30.81 8.79
C GLU A 79 -19.79 30.42 7.63
N ALA A 80 -19.78 29.15 7.21
CA ALA A 80 -19.01 28.71 6.04
C ALA A 80 -19.50 29.38 4.74
N ILE A 81 -20.82 29.54 4.56
CA ILE A 81 -21.39 30.26 3.41
C ILE A 81 -20.96 31.74 3.44
N ASN A 82 -21.06 32.40 4.59
CA ASN A 82 -20.70 33.82 4.72
C ASN A 82 -19.20 34.04 4.46
N HIS A 83 -18.34 33.21 5.05
CA HIS A 83 -16.89 33.29 4.88
C HIS A 83 -16.45 33.07 3.42
N VAL A 84 -17.13 32.17 2.69
CA VAL A 84 -16.92 31.96 1.24
C VAL A 84 -17.43 33.13 0.39
N LEU A 85 -18.44 33.88 0.86
CA LEU A 85 -18.98 35.06 0.15
C LEU A 85 -18.13 36.33 0.33
N GLU A 86 -17.29 36.40 1.36
CA GLU A 86 -16.50 37.61 1.70
C GLU A 86 -15.15 37.71 0.94
N GLN A 87 -14.63 36.63 0.37
CA GLN A 87 -13.24 36.57 -0.16
C GLN A 87 -13.08 36.62 -1.69
N GLN A 88 -13.83 37.50 -2.37
CA GLN A 88 -13.61 37.90 -3.79
C GLN A 88 -13.92 36.77 -4.83
N PRO A 89 -13.85 37.02 -6.16
CA PRO A 89 -14.98 36.74 -7.07
C PRO A 89 -15.08 35.28 -7.55
N PRO A 90 -16.26 34.83 -8.04
CA PRO A 90 -16.52 33.41 -8.25
C PRO A 90 -15.85 32.83 -9.49
N ASP A 91 -15.28 31.63 -9.36
CA ASP A 91 -15.03 30.75 -10.50
C ASP A 91 -16.30 29.99 -10.93
N ALA A 92 -16.24 29.28 -12.06
CA ALA A 92 -17.39 28.56 -12.61
C ALA A 92 -17.84 27.37 -11.75
N VAL A 93 -16.96 26.80 -10.89
CA VAL A 93 -17.29 25.69 -9.98
C VAL A 93 -18.00 26.22 -8.74
N GLN A 94 -17.50 27.32 -8.18
CA GLN A 94 -18.15 28.08 -7.11
C GLN A 94 -19.52 28.58 -7.53
N GLU A 95 -19.70 29.06 -8.77
CA GLU A 95 -21.03 29.48 -9.22
C GLU A 95 -22.02 28.31 -9.32
N VAL A 96 -21.59 27.13 -9.80
CA VAL A 96 -22.43 25.92 -9.80
C VAL A 96 -22.76 25.47 -8.37
N ALA A 97 -21.79 25.48 -7.45
CA ALA A 97 -22.02 25.14 -6.05
C ALA A 97 -23.00 26.11 -5.37
N LEU A 98 -22.82 27.43 -5.55
CA LEU A 98 -23.71 28.46 -5.02
C LEU A 98 -25.13 28.37 -5.61
N ARG A 99 -25.27 28.06 -6.90
CA ARG A 99 -26.59 27.83 -7.54
C ARG A 99 -27.26 26.56 -6.99
N LEU A 100 -26.52 25.47 -6.81
CA LEU A 100 -27.04 24.22 -6.23
C LEU A 100 -27.44 24.36 -4.75
N LEU A 101 -26.70 25.13 -3.96
CA LEU A 101 -27.02 25.44 -2.57
C LEU A 101 -28.27 26.32 -2.49
N LYS A 102 -28.25 27.52 -3.09
CA LYS A 102 -29.38 28.49 -3.02
C LYS A 102 -30.70 27.92 -3.57
N GLY A 103 -30.64 27.08 -4.61
CA GLY A 103 -31.82 26.40 -5.17
C GLY A 103 -32.38 25.25 -4.31
N ARG A 104 -31.64 24.79 -3.29
CA ARG A 104 -32.06 23.71 -2.38
C ARG A 104 -32.33 24.21 -0.95
N GLU A 105 -31.68 25.30 -0.54
CA GLU A 105 -31.86 26.01 0.72
C GLU A 105 -33.34 26.31 1.01
N GLN A 106 -34.07 26.82 0.01
CA GLN A 106 -35.51 27.11 0.12
C GLN A 106 -36.35 25.86 0.42
N ASN A 107 -35.96 24.69 -0.10
CA ASN A 107 -36.68 23.43 0.13
C ASN A 107 -36.36 22.84 1.51
N VAL A 108 -35.12 22.96 1.99
CA VAL A 108 -34.73 22.56 3.34
C VAL A 108 -35.37 23.48 4.39
N LEU A 109 -35.31 24.80 4.20
CA LEU A 109 -35.96 25.77 5.08
C LEU A 109 -37.49 25.65 5.07
N ALA A 110 -38.11 25.23 3.96
CA ALA A 110 -39.54 24.91 3.93
C ALA A 110 -39.88 23.66 4.75
N ALA A 111 -39.05 22.61 4.70
CA ALA A 111 -39.23 21.38 5.49
C ALA A 111 -38.97 21.60 6.99
N VAL A 112 -38.00 22.46 7.34
CA VAL A 112 -37.60 22.75 8.73
C VAL A 112 -38.57 23.73 9.44
N LYS A 113 -39.40 24.47 8.70
CA LYS A 113 -40.39 25.43 9.23
C LYS A 113 -41.77 24.82 9.57
N CYS A 114 -41.85 23.51 9.82
CA CYS A 114 -43.09 22.89 10.26
C CYS A 114 -43.11 22.74 11.79
N ASP A 115 -43.99 23.46 12.48
CA ASP A 115 -44.09 23.52 13.95
C ASP A 115 -44.68 22.24 14.60
N SER A 116 -44.39 21.06 14.03
CA SER A 116 -44.83 19.75 14.51
C SER A 116 -43.69 18.72 14.49
N ILE A 117 -42.84 18.77 15.52
CA ILE A 117 -41.91 17.66 15.85
C ILE A 117 -42.75 16.44 16.27
N GLY A 118 -43.23 15.67 15.29
CA GLY A 118 -44.24 14.62 15.51
C GLY A 118 -44.18 13.40 14.60
N ASP A 119 -43.59 13.49 13.41
CA ASP A 119 -43.54 12.37 12.46
C ASP A 119 -42.10 11.91 12.16
N ALA A 120 -41.82 10.66 12.52
CA ALA A 120 -40.52 10.02 12.26
C ALA A 120 -40.26 9.78 10.77
N GLU A 121 -41.29 9.66 9.92
CA GLU A 121 -41.10 9.52 8.47
C GLU A 121 -40.65 10.83 7.82
N GLN A 122 -41.16 11.98 8.29
CA GLN A 122 -40.69 13.28 7.81
C GLN A 122 -39.22 13.51 8.17
N LEU A 123 -38.81 13.15 9.39
CA LEU A 123 -37.40 13.17 9.79
C LEU A 123 -36.54 12.20 8.96
N ARG A 124 -37.03 11.00 8.64
CA ARG A 124 -36.34 10.06 7.73
C ARG A 124 -36.16 10.63 6.32
N VAL A 125 -37.19 11.28 5.77
CA VAL A 125 -37.14 11.94 4.46
C VAL A 125 -36.11 13.09 4.47
N ILE A 126 -36.10 13.91 5.51
CA ILE A 126 -35.11 15.00 5.67
C ILE A 126 -33.68 14.42 5.76
N ILE A 127 -33.47 13.39 6.59
CA ILE A 127 -32.17 12.71 6.73
C ILE A 127 -31.69 12.15 5.39
N HIS A 128 -32.53 11.42 4.66
CA HIS A 128 -32.17 10.88 3.34
C HIS A 128 -31.90 11.99 2.30
N HIS A 129 -32.65 13.09 2.34
CA HIS A 129 -32.41 14.21 1.44
C HIS A 129 -31.07 14.91 1.75
N ALA A 130 -30.75 15.10 3.03
CA ALA A 130 -29.46 15.65 3.48
C ALA A 130 -28.29 14.72 3.12
N GLN A 131 -28.41 13.41 3.37
CA GLN A 131 -27.44 12.40 2.96
C GLN A 131 -27.17 12.44 1.45
N ARG A 132 -28.23 12.55 0.63
CA ARG A 132 -28.10 12.68 -0.83
C ARG A 132 -27.38 13.97 -1.23
N ILE A 133 -27.72 15.12 -0.64
CA ILE A 133 -27.01 16.38 -0.89
C ILE A 133 -25.52 16.25 -0.53
N ILE A 134 -25.21 15.70 0.65
CA ILE A 134 -23.83 15.49 1.10
C ILE A 134 -23.07 14.57 0.13
N SER A 135 -23.69 13.49 -0.34
CA SER A 135 -23.10 12.56 -1.31
C SER A 135 -22.84 13.21 -2.68
N GLU A 136 -23.80 13.99 -3.20
CA GLU A 136 -23.65 14.75 -4.45
C GLU A 136 -22.53 15.80 -4.32
N SER A 137 -22.48 16.56 -3.21
CA SER A 137 -21.43 17.55 -2.95
C SER A 137 -20.04 16.91 -2.76
N ARG A 138 -19.93 15.78 -2.04
CA ARG A 138 -18.67 15.00 -1.94
C ARG A 138 -18.20 14.54 -3.31
N SER A 139 -19.12 14.05 -4.16
CA SER A 139 -18.80 13.60 -5.52
C SER A 139 -18.32 14.73 -6.42
N ALA A 140 -18.98 15.89 -6.36
CA ALA A 140 -18.57 17.09 -7.09
C ALA A 140 -17.18 17.60 -6.63
N LEU A 141 -16.93 17.66 -5.32
CA LEU A 141 -15.64 18.07 -4.76
C LEU A 141 -14.49 17.15 -5.22
N ARG A 142 -14.67 15.83 -5.14
CA ARG A 142 -13.66 14.86 -5.64
C ARG A 142 -13.42 14.95 -7.15
N ALA A 143 -14.42 15.39 -7.93
CA ALA A 143 -14.26 15.63 -9.35
C ALA A 143 -13.46 16.91 -9.67
N SER A 144 -13.47 17.91 -8.77
CA SER A 144 -12.65 19.12 -8.89
C SER A 144 -11.26 19.02 -8.25
N LEU A 145 -11.04 18.08 -7.32
CA LEU A 145 -9.72 17.90 -6.69
C LEU A 145 -8.67 17.36 -7.70
N PRO A 146 -7.43 17.89 -7.70
CA PRO A 146 -6.35 17.38 -8.53
C PRO A 146 -6.12 15.88 -8.32
N ARG A 147 -6.06 15.11 -9.41
CA ARG A 147 -5.74 13.67 -9.33
C ARG A 147 -4.22 13.48 -9.21
N GLY A 148 -3.71 13.60 -7.98
CA GLY A 148 -2.36 13.15 -7.66
C GLY A 148 -2.29 11.62 -7.73
N THR A 149 -1.79 11.08 -8.84
CA THR A 149 -1.49 9.65 -8.94
C THR A 149 -0.21 9.34 -8.15
N ALA A 150 -0.39 8.89 -6.90
CA ALA A 150 0.65 8.16 -6.20
C ALA A 150 0.99 6.90 -7.02
N LYS A 151 2.28 6.67 -7.29
CA LYS A 151 2.69 5.51 -8.07
C LYS A 151 2.96 4.38 -7.10
N GLU A 152 2.08 3.38 -7.11
CA GLU A 152 2.12 2.26 -6.17
C GLU A 152 3.32 1.33 -6.45
N ARG A 153 4.51 1.78 -6.03
CA ARG A 153 5.79 1.05 -5.97
C ARG A 153 5.60 -0.40 -5.51
N SER A 154 4.77 -0.58 -4.49
CA SER A 154 4.43 -1.84 -3.86
C SER A 154 3.64 -2.83 -4.75
N ARG A 155 3.08 -2.43 -5.90
CA ARG A 155 2.21 -3.31 -6.72
C ARG A 155 2.90 -4.57 -7.28
N TYR A 156 4.23 -4.67 -7.27
CA TYR A 156 4.93 -5.90 -7.66
C TYR A 156 4.89 -6.99 -6.56
N LEU A 157 4.59 -6.61 -5.32
CA LEU A 157 4.37 -7.52 -4.19
C LEU A 157 2.97 -8.15 -4.22
N GLU A 158 2.04 -7.57 -5.00
CA GLU A 158 0.76 -8.23 -5.31
C GLU A 158 1.04 -9.52 -6.08
N THR A 159 0.56 -10.64 -5.54
CA THR A 159 0.61 -11.92 -6.25
C THR A 159 -0.33 -11.91 -7.45
N LEU A 160 -0.13 -12.88 -8.34
CA LEU A 160 -1.13 -13.19 -9.37
C LEU A 160 -2.50 -13.56 -8.77
N ALA A 161 -2.57 -14.03 -7.52
CA ALA A 161 -3.83 -14.30 -6.84
C ALA A 161 -4.54 -13.00 -6.39
N ASP A 162 -3.78 -11.99 -5.95
CA ASP A 162 -4.28 -10.65 -5.62
C ASP A 162 -4.79 -9.89 -6.86
N CYS A 163 -4.32 -10.26 -8.07
CA CYS A 163 -4.71 -9.64 -9.33
C CYS A 163 -5.80 -10.41 -10.11
N LEU A 164 -5.75 -11.74 -10.14
CA LEU A 164 -6.55 -12.60 -11.04
C LEU A 164 -7.32 -13.72 -10.30
N GLY A 165 -7.24 -13.78 -8.98
CA GLY A 165 -7.74 -14.91 -8.19
C GLY A 165 -6.81 -16.14 -8.24
N PRO A 166 -7.08 -17.17 -7.42
CA PRO A 166 -6.21 -18.33 -7.28
C PRO A 166 -6.09 -19.13 -8.57
N LYS A 167 -4.89 -19.68 -8.85
CA LYS A 167 -4.58 -20.48 -10.04
C LYS A 167 -5.71 -21.48 -10.39
N PRO A 168 -6.29 -21.41 -11.60
CA PRO A 168 -7.38 -22.29 -12.01
C PRO A 168 -7.09 -23.77 -11.80
N LYS A 169 -8.06 -24.50 -11.25
CA LYS A 169 -7.96 -25.95 -11.00
C LYS A 169 -8.58 -26.71 -12.16
N GLY A 170 -7.78 -27.50 -12.88
CA GLY A 170 -8.24 -28.32 -14.00
C GLY A 170 -8.48 -27.55 -15.32
N LYS A 171 -7.94 -26.33 -15.43
CA LYS A 171 -7.88 -25.54 -16.67
C LYS A 171 -6.42 -25.19 -16.95
N THR A 172 -5.93 -25.39 -18.17
CA THR A 172 -4.56 -25.03 -18.59
C THR A 172 -4.55 -23.78 -19.48
N TRP A 173 -3.37 -23.38 -19.97
CA TRP A 173 -3.27 -22.30 -20.94
C TRP A 173 -3.74 -22.73 -22.33
N GLU A 174 -3.65 -24.02 -22.67
CA GLU A 174 -4.22 -24.56 -23.92
C GLU A 174 -5.75 -24.40 -23.98
N ASP A 175 -6.46 -24.52 -22.86
CA ASP A 175 -7.91 -24.26 -22.76
C ASP A 175 -8.28 -22.79 -23.00
N GLU A 176 -7.32 -21.87 -22.85
CA GLU A 176 -7.50 -20.43 -23.07
C GLU A 176 -7.01 -19.98 -24.46
N TRP A 177 -6.28 -20.85 -25.16
CA TRP A 177 -5.50 -20.50 -26.35
C TRP A 177 -6.35 -19.92 -27.49
N GLU A 178 -7.55 -20.45 -27.74
CA GLU A 178 -8.41 -19.96 -28.83
C GLU A 178 -8.77 -18.48 -28.63
N SER A 179 -9.36 -18.15 -27.48
CA SER A 179 -9.75 -16.78 -27.12
C SER A 179 -8.53 -15.85 -27.06
N LEU A 180 -7.45 -16.29 -26.40
CA LEU A 180 -6.21 -15.55 -26.26
C LEU A 180 -5.58 -15.21 -27.63
N ARG A 181 -5.60 -16.15 -28.58
CA ARG A 181 -5.07 -15.98 -29.94
C ARG A 181 -5.98 -15.08 -30.80
N CYS A 182 -7.31 -15.16 -30.64
CA CYS A 182 -8.25 -14.23 -31.25
C CYS A 182 -8.02 -12.79 -30.76
N GLU A 183 -7.92 -12.57 -29.45
CA GLU A 183 -7.67 -11.24 -28.88
C GLU A 183 -6.30 -10.69 -29.29
N SER A 184 -5.26 -11.53 -29.31
CA SER A 184 -3.94 -11.16 -29.85
C SER A 184 -4.02 -10.70 -31.31
N HIS A 185 -4.88 -11.30 -32.13
CA HIS A 185 -5.10 -10.86 -33.52
C HIS A 185 -5.97 -9.59 -33.64
N ARG A 186 -6.82 -9.28 -32.66
CA ARG A 186 -7.53 -7.99 -32.60
C ARG A 186 -6.61 -6.83 -32.20
N ILE A 187 -5.67 -7.08 -31.29
CA ILE A 187 -4.64 -6.10 -30.88
C ILE A 187 -3.57 -5.93 -31.98
N SER A 188 -3.11 -7.04 -32.59
CA SER A 188 -2.10 -7.01 -33.66
C SER A 188 -2.45 -8.01 -34.77
N PRO A 189 -3.15 -7.57 -35.85
CA PRO A 189 -3.54 -8.42 -36.96
C PRO A 189 -2.34 -9.13 -37.61
N GLY A 190 -2.51 -10.41 -37.93
CA GLY A 190 -1.54 -11.16 -38.72
C GLY A 190 -1.56 -10.72 -40.19
N LYS A 191 -0.50 -11.00 -40.95
CA LYS A 191 -0.46 -10.72 -42.40
C LYS A 191 -1.64 -11.34 -43.16
N ASP A 192 -2.11 -12.49 -42.66
CA ASP A 192 -3.11 -13.35 -43.29
C ASP A 192 -4.49 -13.22 -42.59
N VAL A 193 -4.67 -12.20 -41.72
CA VAL A 193 -5.89 -11.96 -40.94
C VAL A 193 -6.50 -10.62 -41.31
N ASP A 194 -7.76 -10.63 -41.74
CA ASP A 194 -8.52 -9.42 -42.07
C ASP A 194 -9.04 -8.75 -40.78
N PRO A 195 -8.73 -7.45 -40.53
CA PRO A 195 -9.24 -6.73 -39.37
C PRO A 195 -10.78 -6.60 -39.31
N SER A 196 -11.48 -6.81 -40.43
CA SER A 196 -12.95 -6.73 -40.51
C SER A 196 -13.67 -8.03 -40.14
N TRP A 197 -12.96 -9.14 -39.90
CA TRP A 197 -13.59 -10.40 -39.51
C TRP A 197 -14.36 -10.32 -38.19
N SER A 198 -15.58 -10.84 -38.20
CA SER A 198 -16.37 -11.10 -36.99
C SER A 198 -15.68 -12.12 -36.08
N ASP A 199 -16.05 -12.14 -34.80
CA ASP A 199 -15.44 -13.02 -33.79
C ASP A 199 -15.54 -14.51 -34.19
N ALA A 200 -16.64 -14.91 -34.83
CA ALA A 200 -16.84 -16.27 -35.33
C ALA A 200 -15.88 -16.63 -36.49
N GLN A 201 -15.64 -15.70 -37.43
CA GLN A 201 -14.69 -15.90 -38.52
C GLN A 201 -13.25 -15.98 -38.01
N LEU A 202 -12.89 -15.10 -37.06
CA LEU A 202 -11.56 -15.09 -36.45
C LEU A 202 -11.30 -16.35 -35.60
N LEU A 203 -12.32 -16.83 -34.88
CA LEU A 203 -12.26 -18.08 -34.12
C LEU A 203 -12.09 -19.30 -35.03
N GLU A 204 -12.84 -19.36 -36.13
CA GLU A 204 -12.70 -20.44 -37.12
C GLU A 204 -11.33 -20.42 -37.80
N TYR A 205 -10.80 -19.24 -38.14
CA TYR A 205 -9.42 -19.09 -38.62
C TYR A 205 -8.41 -19.61 -37.59
N VAL A 206 -8.56 -19.25 -36.31
CA VAL A 206 -7.68 -19.72 -35.24
C VAL A 206 -7.74 -21.25 -35.07
N ARG A 207 -8.94 -21.84 -35.12
CA ARG A 207 -9.17 -23.30 -35.06
C ARG A 207 -8.58 -24.07 -36.23
N THR A 208 -8.47 -23.45 -37.40
CA THR A 208 -7.99 -24.11 -38.63
C THR A 208 -6.50 -23.89 -38.88
N HIS A 209 -5.95 -22.71 -38.55
CA HIS A 209 -4.59 -22.30 -38.93
C HIS A 209 -3.64 -22.05 -37.74
N ASN A 210 -4.18 -21.81 -36.54
CA ASN A 210 -3.41 -21.43 -35.36
C ASN A 210 -3.72 -22.31 -34.12
N THR A 211 -4.06 -23.59 -34.30
CA THR A 211 -4.13 -24.55 -33.17
C THR A 211 -2.78 -24.63 -32.44
N VAL A 212 -2.78 -25.07 -31.19
CA VAL A 212 -1.55 -25.22 -30.39
C VAL A 212 -0.47 -26.00 -31.14
N GLN A 213 -0.83 -27.13 -31.74
CA GLN A 213 0.08 -28.01 -32.48
C GLN A 213 0.51 -27.40 -33.83
N ALA A 214 -0.42 -26.82 -34.60
CA ALA A 214 -0.11 -26.22 -35.89
C ALA A 214 0.75 -24.96 -35.75
N PHE A 215 0.47 -24.11 -34.77
CA PHE A 215 1.25 -22.91 -34.49
C PHE A 215 2.64 -23.24 -33.92
N GLN A 216 2.73 -24.25 -33.02
CA GLN A 216 4.02 -24.73 -32.52
C GLN A 216 4.91 -25.24 -33.67
N SER A 217 4.42 -26.22 -34.44
CA SER A 217 5.18 -26.84 -35.53
C SER A 217 5.55 -25.89 -36.66
N ARG A 218 4.64 -24.98 -37.06
CA ARG A 218 4.86 -24.04 -38.17
C ARG A 218 5.73 -22.82 -37.79
N PHE A 219 5.69 -22.36 -36.53
CA PHE A 219 6.28 -21.07 -36.15
C PHE A 219 7.13 -21.06 -34.88
N ARG A 220 7.09 -22.08 -34.01
CA ARG A 220 7.76 -22.03 -32.69
C ARG A 220 8.68 -23.21 -32.37
N GLN A 221 8.69 -24.30 -33.11
CA GLN A 221 9.53 -25.45 -32.77
C GLN A 221 11.01 -25.05 -32.63
N GLY A 222 11.60 -24.35 -33.60
CA GLY A 222 12.97 -23.84 -33.48
C GLY A 222 13.21 -22.83 -32.35
N SER A 223 12.16 -22.18 -31.83
CA SER A 223 12.22 -21.37 -30.61
C SER A 223 12.30 -22.26 -29.36
N VAL A 224 11.46 -23.30 -29.29
CA VAL A 224 11.47 -24.29 -28.20
C VAL A 224 12.81 -25.04 -28.16
N ASP A 225 13.28 -25.55 -29.31
CA ASP A 225 14.57 -26.24 -29.44
C ASP A 225 15.75 -25.35 -28.97
N THR A 226 15.65 -24.03 -29.16
CA THR A 226 16.67 -23.07 -28.75
C THR A 226 16.66 -22.82 -27.24
N LEU A 227 15.48 -22.71 -26.62
CA LEU A 227 15.34 -22.59 -25.18
C LEU A 227 15.79 -23.87 -24.46
N MET A 228 15.43 -25.05 -24.98
CA MET A 228 15.88 -26.35 -24.45
C MET A 228 17.40 -26.52 -24.52
N ARG A 229 18.05 -26.04 -25.60
CA ARG A 229 19.53 -25.98 -25.69
C ARG A 229 20.18 -25.02 -24.68
N ARG A 230 19.40 -24.13 -24.06
CA ARG A 230 19.81 -23.23 -22.97
C ARG A 230 19.30 -23.72 -21.61
N GLU A 231 19.01 -25.02 -21.51
CA GLU A 231 18.65 -25.77 -20.31
C GLU A 231 17.27 -25.40 -19.71
N TRP A 232 16.40 -24.73 -20.47
CA TRP A 232 15.00 -24.57 -20.07
C TRP A 232 14.28 -25.93 -20.06
N PRO A 233 13.42 -26.22 -19.05
CA PRO A 233 12.53 -27.38 -19.07
C PRO A 233 11.63 -27.37 -20.31
N GLU A 234 11.39 -28.53 -20.92
CA GLU A 234 10.65 -28.66 -22.20
C GLU A 234 9.27 -27.95 -22.18
N GLU A 235 8.46 -28.19 -21.14
CA GLU A 235 7.14 -27.55 -21.01
C GLU A 235 7.23 -26.05 -20.73
N ALA A 236 8.28 -25.56 -20.07
CA ALA A 236 8.51 -24.13 -19.86
C ALA A 236 8.97 -23.44 -21.16
N ALA A 237 9.87 -24.08 -21.91
CA ALA A 237 10.30 -23.64 -23.24
C ALA A 237 9.10 -23.58 -24.23
N ARG A 238 8.29 -24.63 -24.25
CA ARG A 238 7.05 -24.73 -25.04
C ARG A 238 6.05 -23.65 -24.65
N THR A 239 5.72 -23.54 -23.36
CA THR A 239 4.73 -22.59 -22.84
C THR A 239 5.18 -21.14 -23.08
N TYR A 240 6.45 -20.79 -22.80
CA TYR A 240 6.96 -19.45 -23.07
C TYR A 240 6.94 -19.10 -24.56
N ALA A 241 7.44 -19.99 -25.44
CA ALA A 241 7.45 -19.74 -26.88
C ALA A 241 6.03 -19.56 -27.48
N MET A 242 5.02 -20.19 -26.87
CA MET A 242 3.62 -20.08 -27.28
C MET A 242 2.94 -18.82 -26.70
N LEU A 243 3.11 -18.54 -25.40
CA LEU A 243 2.42 -17.43 -24.73
C LEU A 243 3.09 -16.07 -24.90
N SER A 244 4.40 -16.00 -25.17
CA SER A 244 5.13 -14.73 -25.31
C SER A 244 4.65 -13.86 -26.47
N VAL A 245 3.97 -14.45 -27.46
CA VAL A 245 3.35 -13.75 -28.61
C VAL A 245 1.89 -13.33 -28.36
N CYS A 246 1.38 -13.62 -27.18
CA CYS A 246 0.06 -13.22 -26.69
C CYS A 246 0.18 -12.31 -25.45
N SER A 247 1.28 -11.55 -25.35
CA SER A 247 1.58 -10.65 -24.23
C SER A 247 0.55 -9.53 -24.05
N GLY A 248 0.02 -8.96 -25.14
CA GLY A 248 -0.98 -7.88 -25.11
C GLY A 248 -2.27 -8.25 -24.36
N PRO A 249 -2.97 -9.35 -24.74
CA PRO A 249 -4.14 -9.84 -24.00
C PRO A 249 -3.86 -10.16 -22.52
N ILE A 250 -2.68 -10.71 -22.21
CA ILE A 250 -2.25 -10.97 -20.82
C ILE A 250 -2.06 -9.66 -20.05
N ALA A 251 -1.49 -8.63 -20.69
CA ALA A 251 -1.32 -7.31 -20.10
C ALA A 251 -2.67 -6.62 -19.83
N ARG A 252 -3.62 -6.67 -20.76
CA ARG A 252 -5.00 -6.19 -20.55
C ARG A 252 -5.63 -6.90 -19.34
N ALA A 253 -5.63 -8.24 -19.34
CA ALA A 253 -6.26 -9.03 -18.30
C ALA A 253 -5.70 -8.70 -16.89
N LEU A 254 -4.39 -8.48 -16.77
CA LEU A 254 -3.76 -8.00 -15.53
C LEU A 254 -4.13 -6.56 -15.17
N GLN A 255 -4.16 -5.65 -16.14
CA GLN A 255 -4.53 -4.25 -15.94
C GLN A 255 -6.00 -4.08 -15.49
N GLU A 256 -6.90 -4.88 -16.05
CA GLU A 256 -8.34 -4.86 -15.78
C GLU A 256 -8.75 -5.77 -14.58
N ARG A 257 -7.82 -6.56 -14.04
CA ARG A 257 -8.06 -7.63 -13.05
C ARG A 257 -9.10 -8.66 -13.50
N ASP A 258 -9.06 -9.00 -14.79
CA ASP A 258 -9.94 -9.94 -15.46
C ASP A 258 -9.30 -11.35 -15.49
N ALA A 259 -9.96 -12.31 -14.83
CA ALA A 259 -9.47 -13.68 -14.70
C ALA A 259 -9.59 -14.54 -15.98
N CYS A 260 -10.05 -13.99 -17.12
CA CYS A 260 -10.29 -14.75 -18.35
C CYS A 260 -9.07 -15.58 -18.84
N TYR A 261 -7.87 -15.03 -18.71
CA TYR A 261 -6.58 -15.64 -19.09
C TYR A 261 -5.71 -16.03 -17.89
N ALA A 262 -6.31 -16.29 -16.73
CA ALA A 262 -5.57 -16.59 -15.51
C ALA A 262 -4.64 -17.80 -15.66
N ALA A 263 -5.06 -18.89 -16.33
CA ALA A 263 -4.21 -20.07 -16.49
C ALA A 263 -2.97 -19.76 -17.35
N SER A 264 -3.13 -18.95 -18.41
CA SER A 264 -2.07 -18.46 -19.29
C SER A 264 -1.09 -17.55 -18.55
N THR A 265 -1.57 -16.58 -17.79
CA THR A 265 -0.71 -15.68 -17.01
C THR A 265 0.11 -16.45 -15.97
N TYR A 266 -0.52 -17.36 -15.22
CA TYR A 266 0.17 -18.24 -14.28
C TYR A 266 1.21 -19.15 -14.98
N ALA A 267 0.89 -19.71 -16.14
CA ALA A 267 1.78 -20.60 -16.89
C ALA A 267 2.98 -19.84 -17.49
N LEU A 268 2.75 -18.63 -18.03
CA LEU A 268 3.79 -17.75 -18.56
C LEU A 268 4.78 -17.30 -17.48
N CYS A 269 4.29 -16.78 -16.35
CA CYS A 269 5.16 -16.32 -15.27
C CYS A 269 5.94 -17.49 -14.64
N GLN A 270 5.32 -18.67 -14.50
CA GLN A 270 6.00 -19.88 -14.07
C GLN A 270 7.08 -20.32 -15.07
N SER A 271 6.82 -20.24 -16.38
CA SER A 271 7.78 -20.64 -17.42
C SER A 271 9.01 -19.73 -17.47
N LEU A 272 8.82 -18.42 -17.32
CA LEU A 272 9.93 -17.46 -17.16
C LEU A 272 10.71 -17.71 -15.87
N TRP A 273 10.01 -18.01 -14.76
CA TRP A 273 10.66 -18.34 -13.50
C TRP A 273 11.49 -19.64 -13.59
N ASP A 274 10.98 -20.68 -14.25
CA ASP A 274 11.67 -21.97 -14.38
C ASP A 274 12.78 -21.95 -15.45
N GLY A 275 12.73 -21.01 -16.40
CA GLY A 275 13.79 -20.73 -17.37
C GLY A 275 14.93 -19.82 -16.86
N ARG A 276 14.83 -19.30 -15.63
CA ARG A 276 15.84 -18.38 -15.07
C ARG A 276 17.11 -19.13 -14.64
N ARG A 277 18.28 -18.58 -14.98
CA ARG A 277 19.59 -19.05 -14.49
C ARG A 277 19.97 -18.22 -13.26
N THR A 278 20.34 -18.87 -12.16
CA THR A 278 20.80 -18.20 -10.92
C THR A 278 22.33 -18.10 -10.90
N GLU A 279 22.92 -17.70 -12.02
CA GLU A 279 24.36 -17.67 -12.23
C GLU A 279 24.96 -16.31 -11.87
N GLU A 280 26.23 -16.32 -11.47
CA GLU A 280 27.06 -15.13 -11.32
C GLU A 280 28.17 -15.15 -12.39
N PRO A 281 28.45 -14.04 -13.09
CA PRO A 281 27.79 -12.74 -12.96
C PRO A 281 26.36 -12.74 -13.56
N PRO A 282 25.48 -11.81 -13.11
CA PRO A 282 24.18 -11.58 -13.73
C PRO A 282 24.27 -11.23 -15.23
N PRO A 283 23.17 -11.36 -16.00
CA PRO A 283 23.11 -10.95 -17.40
C PRO A 283 23.56 -9.50 -17.64
N PRO A 284 24.08 -9.18 -18.84
CA PRO A 284 24.44 -7.81 -19.20
C PRO A 284 23.22 -6.88 -19.18
N MET A 285 23.47 -5.56 -19.14
CA MET A 285 22.41 -4.57 -19.31
C MET A 285 21.69 -4.81 -20.64
N LEU A 286 20.38 -5.03 -20.59
CA LEU A 286 19.54 -5.14 -21.78
C LEU A 286 18.95 -3.77 -22.12
N TYR A 287 18.59 -3.55 -23.38
CA TYR A 287 18.09 -2.25 -23.84
C TYR A 287 16.76 -2.37 -24.59
N ARG A 288 15.99 -1.29 -24.60
CA ARG A 288 14.83 -1.12 -25.47
C ARG A 288 14.54 0.37 -25.72
N HIS A 289 14.04 0.71 -26.90
CA HIS A 289 13.46 2.03 -27.15
C HIS A 289 12.13 2.22 -26.40
N LEU A 290 11.94 3.40 -25.82
CA LEU A 290 10.79 3.70 -24.97
C LEU A 290 9.49 3.79 -25.79
N GLN A 291 9.50 4.56 -26.87
CA GLN A 291 8.38 4.84 -27.76
C GLN A 291 8.71 4.45 -29.20
N GLY A 292 7.70 4.38 -30.06
CA GLY A 292 7.85 3.91 -31.44
C GLY A 292 7.59 2.41 -31.57
N LYS A 293 7.79 1.86 -32.77
CA LYS A 293 7.24 0.54 -33.10
C LYS A 293 7.94 -0.60 -32.37
N MET A 294 7.21 -1.48 -31.71
CA MET A 294 7.70 -2.49 -30.76
C MET A 294 8.51 -1.91 -29.59
N GLY A 295 8.30 -0.62 -29.29
CA GLY A 295 8.83 0.07 -28.12
C GLY A 295 7.99 -0.22 -26.87
N LEU A 296 8.50 0.17 -25.72
CA LEU A 296 7.90 -0.17 -24.43
C LEU A 296 6.47 0.39 -24.25
N THR A 297 6.18 1.61 -24.72
CA THR A 297 4.83 2.20 -24.64
C THR A 297 3.78 1.54 -25.56
N GLU A 298 4.19 0.75 -26.57
CA GLU A 298 3.28 -0.07 -27.37
C GLU A 298 2.96 -1.40 -26.67
N ILE A 299 3.85 -1.85 -25.76
CA ILE A 299 3.70 -3.10 -25.00
C ILE A 299 2.90 -2.87 -23.70
N ASP A 300 3.16 -1.77 -23.00
CA ASP A 300 2.40 -1.33 -21.83
C ASP A 300 2.38 0.22 -21.80
N PRO A 301 1.21 0.89 -21.89
CA PRO A 301 1.12 2.34 -21.89
C PRO A 301 1.73 3.02 -20.65
N GLY A 302 1.84 2.32 -19.51
CA GLY A 302 2.42 2.86 -18.27
C GLY A 302 3.88 3.30 -18.42
N TRP A 303 4.61 2.78 -19.40
CA TRP A 303 5.98 3.23 -19.71
C TRP A 303 6.06 4.71 -20.09
N SER A 304 4.96 5.31 -20.58
CA SER A 304 4.92 6.72 -20.95
C SER A 304 5.15 7.66 -19.76
N GLU A 305 4.91 7.20 -18.53
CA GLU A 305 5.13 7.97 -17.31
C GLU A 305 6.48 7.72 -16.63
N LEU A 306 7.40 6.91 -17.18
CA LEU A 306 8.62 6.44 -16.48
C LEU A 306 9.44 7.57 -15.82
N THR A 307 9.54 8.72 -16.47
CA THR A 307 10.30 9.90 -16.01
C THR A 307 9.47 10.91 -15.21
N ILE A 308 8.17 10.66 -15.03
CA ILE A 308 7.28 11.53 -14.24
C ILE A 308 7.34 11.07 -12.78
N PRO A 309 7.84 11.90 -11.84
CA PRO A 309 7.78 11.58 -10.42
C PRO A 309 6.34 11.68 -9.93
N ASP A 310 5.93 10.73 -9.09
CA ASP A 310 4.65 10.78 -8.40
C ASP A 310 4.61 11.89 -7.32
N ILE A 311 3.58 11.87 -6.47
CA ILE A 311 3.46 12.82 -5.34
C ILE A 311 4.55 12.67 -4.26
N HIS A 312 5.45 11.70 -4.39
CA HIS A 312 6.50 11.36 -3.43
C HIS A 312 7.92 11.37 -4.01
N GLY A 313 8.06 11.66 -5.32
CA GLY A 313 9.33 11.67 -6.03
C GLY A 313 9.71 10.34 -6.68
N PHE A 314 8.88 9.31 -6.57
CA PHE A 314 9.17 8.00 -7.14
C PHE A 314 8.95 7.99 -8.66
N CYS A 315 10.00 7.66 -9.41
CA CYS A 315 9.97 7.47 -10.86
C CYS A 315 10.06 5.96 -11.18
N GLY A 316 8.96 5.39 -11.64
CA GLY A 316 8.88 3.97 -12.00
C GLY A 316 7.49 3.52 -12.41
N LEU A 317 7.33 2.21 -12.64
CA LEU A 317 6.07 1.52 -12.94
C LEU A 317 6.15 0.03 -12.58
N VAL A 318 5.01 -0.63 -12.46
CA VAL A 318 4.92 -2.11 -12.45
C VAL A 318 4.31 -2.55 -13.78
N SER A 319 5.01 -3.39 -14.55
CA SER A 319 4.53 -3.82 -15.87
C SER A 319 3.38 -4.82 -15.78
N ASN A 320 2.39 -4.69 -16.65
CA ASN A 320 1.31 -5.67 -16.82
C ASN A 320 1.68 -6.70 -17.89
N GLY A 321 2.51 -6.32 -18.87
CA GLY A 321 3.05 -7.22 -19.90
C GLY A 321 4.45 -7.78 -19.58
N ILE A 322 4.86 -8.77 -20.40
CA ILE A 322 6.27 -9.17 -20.53
C ILE A 322 7.06 -7.95 -21.03
N THR A 323 8.18 -7.63 -20.39
CA THR A 323 9.08 -6.57 -20.87
C THR A 323 10.31 -7.20 -21.55
N PRO A 324 10.44 -7.13 -22.89
CA PRO A 324 11.59 -7.68 -23.61
C PRO A 324 12.76 -6.67 -23.66
N GLY A 325 13.98 -7.17 -23.52
CA GLY A 325 15.21 -6.41 -23.68
C GLY A 325 16.21 -7.11 -24.61
N ASP A 326 17.05 -6.33 -25.27
CA ASP A 326 18.05 -6.79 -26.24
C ASP A 326 19.36 -5.99 -26.07
N CYS A 327 20.52 -6.65 -26.10
CA CYS A 327 21.83 -6.00 -26.07
C CYS A 327 22.79 -6.48 -27.18
N ASP A 328 22.26 -7.02 -28.29
CA ASP A 328 23.06 -7.46 -29.42
C ASP A 328 23.90 -6.29 -29.96
N PRO A 329 25.25 -6.40 -30.05
CA PRO A 329 26.13 -5.36 -30.58
C PRO A 329 25.74 -4.77 -31.94
N LEU A 330 24.94 -5.49 -32.75
CA LEU A 330 24.41 -5.02 -34.03
C LEU A 330 23.22 -4.04 -33.90
N ASN A 331 22.55 -3.99 -32.74
CA ASN A 331 21.42 -3.10 -32.47
C ASN A 331 21.86 -1.68 -32.04
N PHE A 332 23.13 -1.29 -32.17
CA PHE A 332 23.63 0.02 -31.72
C PHE A 332 24.45 0.74 -32.79
N GLY A 333 24.15 2.02 -33.03
CA GLY A 333 24.90 2.90 -33.91
C GLY A 333 24.98 4.32 -33.36
N VAL A 334 25.75 5.19 -34.03
CA VAL A 334 25.96 6.58 -33.56
C VAL A 334 24.63 7.34 -33.45
N GLY A 335 23.68 7.06 -34.36
CA GLY A 335 22.35 7.65 -34.33
C GLY A 335 21.43 7.13 -33.21
N GLY A 336 21.71 5.97 -32.61
CA GLY A 336 20.81 5.38 -31.62
C GLY A 336 20.84 3.87 -31.45
N TYR A 337 19.90 3.38 -30.63
CA TYR A 337 19.48 1.98 -30.60
C TYR A 337 18.59 1.70 -31.81
N MET A 338 18.85 0.59 -32.49
CA MET A 338 18.27 0.25 -33.78
C MET A 338 17.36 -0.97 -33.64
N ARG A 339 16.09 -0.81 -34.02
CA ARG A 339 15.18 -1.94 -34.15
C ARG A 339 15.45 -2.67 -35.45
N ARG A 340 15.96 -3.90 -35.34
CA ARG A 340 16.02 -4.87 -36.43
C ARG A 340 14.62 -5.12 -37.03
N PHE A 341 14.52 -5.04 -38.36
CA PHE A 341 13.29 -5.24 -39.14
C PHE A 341 13.55 -6.27 -40.25
N GLN A 342 12.70 -7.29 -40.30
CA GLN A 342 12.88 -8.41 -41.23
C GLN A 342 11.57 -8.66 -42.01
N ARG A 343 11.35 -7.89 -43.07
CA ARG A 343 10.17 -8.01 -43.95
C ARG A 343 10.58 -8.15 -45.42
N GLY A 344 11.13 -9.32 -45.77
CA GLY A 344 11.49 -9.67 -47.15
C GLY A 344 12.82 -9.10 -47.64
N THR A 345 13.51 -8.32 -46.80
CA THR A 345 14.89 -7.88 -47.00
C THR A 345 15.88 -8.86 -46.38
N ASP A 346 16.90 -9.20 -47.17
CA ASP A 346 18.15 -9.82 -46.72
C ASP A 346 19.30 -9.01 -47.34
N PRO A 347 20.18 -8.35 -46.55
CA PRO A 347 20.23 -8.33 -45.09
C PRO A 347 19.00 -7.68 -44.43
N PRO A 348 18.75 -7.95 -43.14
CA PRO A 348 17.70 -7.27 -42.38
C PRO A 348 17.99 -5.77 -42.24
N GLU A 349 16.93 -4.98 -42.22
CA GLU A 349 16.99 -3.53 -42.08
C GLU A 349 17.12 -3.13 -40.60
N TYR A 350 17.89 -2.07 -40.29
CA TYR A 350 18.06 -1.55 -38.94
C TYR A 350 17.56 -0.11 -38.88
N ILE A 351 16.53 0.13 -38.07
CA ILE A 351 15.82 1.41 -38.00
C ILE A 351 16.07 2.04 -36.64
N VAL A 352 16.70 3.22 -36.61
CA VAL A 352 16.73 4.08 -35.41
C VAL A 352 15.32 4.64 -35.20
N GLU A 353 14.71 4.31 -34.06
CA GLU A 353 13.43 4.90 -33.65
C GLU A 353 13.72 6.20 -32.87
N ASN A 354 13.06 7.31 -33.21
CA ASN A 354 13.27 8.60 -32.53
C ASN A 354 12.63 8.60 -31.13
N SER A 355 13.34 8.09 -30.14
CA SER A 355 12.88 7.98 -28.76
C SER A 355 14.02 8.03 -27.74
N ASP A 356 13.66 7.99 -26.45
CA ASP A 356 14.58 7.61 -25.38
C ASP A 356 14.86 6.11 -25.43
N ILE A 357 15.99 5.69 -24.86
CA ILE A 357 16.32 4.28 -24.63
C ILE A 357 16.17 3.98 -23.15
N VAL A 358 15.58 2.85 -22.80
CA VAL A 358 15.60 2.28 -21.45
C VAL A 358 16.69 1.22 -21.39
N GLY A 359 17.55 1.29 -20.36
CA GLY A 359 18.59 0.29 -20.06
C GLY A 359 18.30 -0.41 -18.74
N PHE A 360 18.07 -1.73 -18.79
CA PHE A 360 17.70 -2.55 -17.64
C PHE A 360 18.95 -3.11 -16.95
N ILE A 361 19.25 -2.65 -15.73
CA ILE A 361 20.27 -3.27 -14.88
C ILE A 361 19.77 -4.66 -14.45
N SER A 362 20.64 -5.66 -14.52
CA SER A 362 20.44 -6.94 -13.83
C SER A 362 21.38 -7.06 -12.62
N SER A 363 20.88 -7.59 -11.50
CA SER A 363 21.69 -7.97 -10.33
C SER A 363 21.37 -9.39 -9.86
N ALA A 364 22.13 -9.90 -8.88
CA ALA A 364 21.80 -11.14 -8.20
C ALA A 364 20.42 -11.04 -7.50
N SER A 365 19.77 -12.18 -7.24
CA SER A 365 18.48 -12.24 -6.53
C SER A 365 18.68 -12.12 -5.01
N ASP A 366 17.78 -11.42 -4.32
CA ASP A 366 17.82 -11.27 -2.85
C ASP A 366 16.47 -11.62 -2.18
N GLU A 367 16.26 -11.17 -0.93
CA GLU A 367 15.03 -11.41 -0.15
C GLU A 367 13.77 -10.76 -0.77
N LEU A 368 13.94 -9.75 -1.64
CA LEU A 368 12.91 -8.91 -2.26
C LEU A 368 12.47 -9.42 -3.64
N GLY A 369 13.16 -10.42 -4.20
CA GLY A 369 12.81 -11.05 -5.46
C GLY A 369 14.00 -11.40 -6.35
N ALA A 370 13.72 -11.54 -7.65
CA ALA A 370 14.71 -11.63 -8.70
C ALA A 370 14.86 -10.28 -9.40
N HIS A 371 16.11 -9.92 -9.70
CA HIS A 371 16.47 -8.60 -10.24
C HIS A 371 17.15 -8.69 -11.61
N SER A 372 17.09 -9.85 -12.27
CA SER A 372 17.75 -10.12 -13.55
C SER A 372 16.77 -10.51 -14.65
N ALA A 373 17.08 -10.12 -15.88
CA ALA A 373 16.32 -10.56 -17.04
C ALA A 373 16.47 -12.08 -17.24
N VAL A 374 15.38 -12.78 -17.54
CA VAL A 374 15.45 -14.19 -17.95
C VAL A 374 15.99 -14.22 -19.37
N LEU A 375 17.19 -14.77 -19.58
CA LEU A 375 17.77 -14.91 -20.93
C LEU A 375 17.01 -15.97 -21.74
N THR A 376 16.70 -15.62 -22.99
CA THR A 376 15.75 -16.36 -23.83
C THR A 376 16.44 -17.03 -25.02
N TYR A 377 16.40 -16.43 -26.21
CA TYR A 377 16.83 -17.08 -27.46
C TYR A 377 18.34 -16.95 -27.73
N THR A 378 18.98 -15.93 -27.17
CA THR A 378 20.43 -15.66 -27.28
C THR A 378 20.96 -15.12 -25.94
N ASP A 379 22.28 -15.06 -25.80
CA ASP A 379 22.94 -14.41 -24.66
C ASP A 379 22.75 -12.87 -24.64
N TYR A 380 22.15 -12.33 -25.71
CA TYR A 380 21.83 -10.91 -25.86
C TYR A 380 20.34 -10.59 -25.67
N THR A 381 19.44 -11.58 -25.62
CA THR A 381 17.98 -11.35 -25.62
C THR A 381 17.33 -11.93 -24.38
N GLY A 382 16.61 -11.09 -23.63
CA GLY A 382 15.97 -11.49 -22.38
C GLY A 382 14.58 -10.89 -22.19
N ALA A 383 13.89 -11.38 -21.18
CA ALA A 383 12.56 -10.93 -20.82
C ALA A 383 12.39 -10.85 -19.29
N PHE A 384 11.67 -9.83 -18.85
CA PHE A 384 11.12 -9.75 -17.49
C PHE A 384 9.65 -10.15 -17.53
N PRO A 385 9.14 -10.88 -16.52
CA PRO A 385 7.74 -11.29 -16.47
C PRO A 385 6.78 -10.11 -16.25
N PRO A 386 5.48 -10.31 -16.51
CA PRO A 386 4.42 -9.48 -15.91
C PRO A 386 4.61 -9.30 -14.40
N LYS A 387 4.13 -8.18 -13.87
CA LYS A 387 4.28 -7.72 -12.48
C LYS A 387 5.73 -7.44 -12.06
N THR A 388 6.61 -7.10 -13.00
CA THR A 388 7.96 -6.57 -12.68
C THR A 388 7.88 -5.08 -12.35
N LEU A 389 8.41 -4.66 -11.19
CA LEU A 389 8.69 -3.25 -10.89
C LEU A 389 9.91 -2.80 -11.70
N PHE A 390 9.81 -1.65 -12.35
CA PHE A 390 10.93 -0.92 -12.92
C PHE A 390 11.05 0.45 -12.26
N ARG A 391 12.21 0.73 -11.67
CA ARG A 391 12.51 1.99 -10.97
C ARG A 391 13.62 2.72 -11.72
N LEU A 392 13.38 3.98 -12.09
CA LEU A 392 14.37 4.85 -12.71
C LEU A 392 15.44 5.24 -11.69
N GLN A 393 16.69 4.85 -11.98
CA GLN A 393 17.85 5.12 -11.12
C GLN A 393 18.58 6.41 -11.56
N ARG A 394 18.77 6.58 -12.87
CA ARG A 394 19.45 7.75 -13.44
C ARG A 394 19.13 7.95 -14.92
N ILE A 395 19.36 9.18 -15.38
CA ILE A 395 19.27 9.58 -16.79
C ILE A 395 20.69 9.93 -17.24
N ILE A 396 21.16 9.36 -18.34
CA ILE A 396 22.45 9.70 -18.96
C ILE A 396 22.20 10.48 -20.27
N PRO A 397 22.83 11.65 -20.48
CA PRO A 397 22.68 12.43 -21.71
C PRO A 397 23.08 11.69 -23.00
N PRO A 398 22.59 12.15 -24.17
CA PRO A 398 23.06 11.72 -25.48
C PRO A 398 24.60 11.80 -25.60
N GLY A 399 25.22 10.74 -26.10
CA GLY A 399 26.68 10.69 -26.31
C GLY A 399 27.53 10.48 -25.05
N GLU A 400 26.96 10.43 -23.84
CA GLU A 400 27.71 10.24 -22.58
C GLU A 400 27.74 8.77 -22.09
N TRP A 401 26.97 7.87 -22.72
CA TRP A 401 26.94 6.44 -22.38
C TRP A 401 27.48 5.57 -23.52
N MET A 402 28.20 4.52 -23.15
CA MET A 402 28.79 3.56 -24.09
C MET A 402 27.85 2.36 -24.27
N ALA A 403 27.57 1.99 -25.52
CA ALA A 403 26.81 0.83 -25.92
C ALA A 403 27.65 -0.47 -25.89
N PRO A 404 27.04 -1.67 -25.94
CA PRO A 404 27.76 -2.97 -25.97
C PRO A 404 28.81 -3.14 -27.08
N ASN A 405 28.75 -2.33 -28.16
CA ASN A 405 29.71 -2.34 -29.26
C ASN A 405 30.76 -1.21 -29.20
N GLY A 406 30.84 -0.47 -28.08
CA GLY A 406 31.78 0.64 -27.88
C GLY A 406 31.38 1.98 -28.52
N VAL A 407 30.24 2.05 -29.22
CA VAL A 407 29.70 3.31 -29.75
C VAL A 407 29.06 4.11 -28.62
N TYR A 408 29.04 5.44 -28.74
CA TYR A 408 28.34 6.37 -27.85
C TYR A 408 27.12 6.97 -28.59
N PRO A 409 25.89 6.45 -28.41
CA PRO A 409 24.76 6.86 -29.23
C PRO A 409 24.19 8.23 -28.85
N LEU A 410 23.73 8.99 -29.85
CA LEU A 410 23.12 10.32 -29.70
C LEU A 410 21.66 10.28 -29.20
N GLN A 411 21.31 9.26 -28.41
CA GLN A 411 20.02 9.13 -27.71
C GLN A 411 20.25 9.12 -26.20
N ARG A 412 19.29 9.66 -25.45
CA ARG A 412 19.32 9.69 -23.97
C ARG A 412 19.00 8.31 -23.40
N LEU A 413 19.73 7.89 -22.37
CA LEU A 413 19.53 6.60 -21.70
C LEU A 413 18.85 6.78 -20.33
N LEU A 414 17.71 6.12 -20.17
CA LEU A 414 16.96 5.99 -18.92
C LEU A 414 17.34 4.66 -18.27
N VAL A 415 18.17 4.71 -17.22
CA VAL A 415 18.70 3.50 -16.57
C VAL A 415 17.77 3.09 -15.45
N VAL A 416 17.27 1.86 -15.49
CA VAL A 416 16.31 1.31 -14.52
C VAL A 416 16.85 0.07 -13.81
N THR A 417 16.47 -0.13 -12.54
CA THR A 417 16.46 -1.47 -11.93
C THR A 417 15.18 -2.21 -12.32
N ALA A 418 15.20 -3.52 -12.16
CA ALA A 418 14.03 -4.39 -12.32
C ALA A 418 13.91 -5.30 -11.07
N THR A 419 12.69 -5.54 -10.60
CA THR A 419 12.42 -6.41 -9.45
C THR A 419 11.11 -7.17 -9.65
N TYR A 420 11.12 -8.50 -9.53
CA TYR A 420 9.91 -9.33 -9.60
C TYR A 420 9.92 -10.51 -8.62
N MET A 421 8.73 -10.85 -8.11
CA MET A 421 8.55 -11.94 -7.16
C MET A 421 8.40 -13.31 -7.85
N PRO A 422 8.75 -14.42 -7.18
CA PRO A 422 8.39 -15.76 -7.63
C PRO A 422 6.86 -15.93 -7.73
N PRO A 423 6.33 -16.64 -8.75
CA PRO A 423 4.89 -16.90 -8.90
C PRO A 423 4.35 -17.98 -7.93
N ARG A 424 4.91 -18.05 -6.71
CA ARG A 424 4.64 -19.10 -5.70
C ARG A 424 3.18 -19.10 -5.23
N CYS A 425 2.41 -20.08 -5.71
CA CYS A 425 1.24 -20.58 -5.00
C CYS A 425 1.64 -21.81 -4.15
N ASN A 426 1.96 -21.61 -2.88
CA ASN A 426 2.38 -22.70 -2.00
C ASN A 426 1.20 -23.61 -1.59
N ASN A 427 0.93 -24.63 -2.39
CA ASN A 427 -0.05 -25.71 -2.12
C ASN A 427 0.43 -26.66 -0.99
N THR A 428 0.74 -26.13 0.19
CA THR A 428 1.22 -26.88 1.36
C THR A 428 0.29 -26.73 2.56
N ARG A 429 -0.91 -27.32 2.44
CA ARG A 429 -1.77 -27.76 3.57
C ARG A 429 -2.04 -26.74 4.71
N GLY A 430 -2.22 -25.46 4.38
CA GLY A 430 -2.88 -24.50 5.26
C GLY A 430 -4.40 -24.57 5.10
N GLY A 431 -5.10 -25.24 6.02
CA GLY A 431 -6.57 -25.22 6.08
C GLY A 431 -7.10 -23.93 6.69
N GLY A 432 -6.71 -22.79 6.14
CA GLY A 432 -7.08 -21.46 6.64
C GLY A 432 -8.56 -21.17 6.40
N THR A 433 -9.41 -21.51 7.36
CA THR A 433 -10.76 -20.94 7.41
C THR A 433 -10.65 -19.43 7.57
N GLU A 434 -11.48 -18.67 6.85
CA GLU A 434 -11.69 -17.26 7.12
C GLU A 434 -12.19 -17.10 8.58
N VAL A 435 -11.28 -16.79 9.50
CA VAL A 435 -11.65 -16.57 10.91
C VAL A 435 -12.28 -15.19 11.00
N ASN A 436 -13.59 -15.16 10.74
CA ASN A 436 -14.45 -13.99 10.85
C ASN A 436 -14.66 -13.65 12.35
N GLY A 437 -13.57 -13.15 12.96
CA GLY A 437 -13.30 -13.16 14.40
C GLY A 437 -14.08 -12.13 15.21
N LYS A 438 -15.41 -12.24 15.25
CA LYS A 438 -16.20 -11.47 16.22
C LYS A 438 -15.90 -11.91 17.65
N MET A 439 -15.44 -10.94 18.46
CA MET A 439 -15.48 -10.93 19.93
C MET A 439 -14.61 -11.97 20.66
N CYS A 440 -13.41 -11.55 21.11
CA CYS A 440 -13.14 -11.28 22.55
C CYS A 440 -11.64 -11.13 22.84
N ALA A 441 -11.23 -9.95 23.33
CA ALA A 441 -9.96 -9.78 24.04
C ALA A 441 -10.17 -8.94 25.31
N ARG A 442 -9.83 -9.52 26.46
CA ARG A 442 -9.34 -8.79 27.64
C ARG A 442 -7.88 -9.22 27.82
N VAL A 443 -7.07 -8.34 28.40
CA VAL A 443 -5.60 -8.23 28.17
C VAL A 443 -5.28 -7.52 26.85
N THR A 444 -4.26 -6.68 26.88
CA THR A 444 -3.76 -5.86 25.76
C THR A 444 -2.94 -6.68 24.78
N THR A 445 -3.61 -7.45 23.93
CA THR A 445 -2.99 -8.06 22.75
C THR A 445 -2.75 -6.99 21.68
N LEU A 446 -1.59 -7.02 21.04
CA LEU A 446 -1.21 -6.10 19.97
C LEU A 446 -1.84 -6.53 18.63
N SER A 447 -2.01 -5.57 17.72
CA SER A 447 -2.66 -5.77 16.42
C SER A 447 -1.88 -5.02 15.35
N TYR A 448 -1.53 -5.73 14.28
CA TYR A 448 -0.76 -5.23 13.14
C TYR A 448 -1.53 -5.55 11.84
N GLY A 449 -1.32 -4.74 10.81
CA GLY A 449 -1.83 -4.98 9.46
C GLY A 449 -1.06 -6.09 8.73
N SER A 450 -1.67 -6.60 7.67
CA SER A 450 -1.20 -7.69 6.82
C SER A 450 -0.29 -7.22 5.67
N ARG A 451 0.28 -8.16 4.88
CA ARG A 451 0.94 -7.82 3.59
C ARG A 451 0.01 -6.97 2.69
N ALA A 452 -1.29 -7.27 2.65
CA ALA A 452 -2.26 -6.54 1.84
C ALA A 452 -2.50 -5.10 2.35
N ASP A 453 -2.13 -4.78 3.59
CA ASP A 453 -2.18 -3.42 4.15
C ASP A 453 -0.85 -2.69 3.91
N TYR A 454 0.30 -3.40 3.95
CA TYR A 454 1.60 -2.86 3.51
C TYR A 454 1.56 -2.44 2.03
N ILE A 455 1.05 -3.31 1.15
CA ILE A 455 0.97 -3.05 -0.29
C ILE A 455 0.07 -1.85 -0.58
N ARG A 456 -1.09 -1.74 0.08
CA ARG A 456 -2.03 -0.62 -0.07
C ARG A 456 -1.43 0.70 0.45
N GLY A 457 -0.69 0.64 1.56
CA GLY A 457 -0.08 1.80 2.20
C GLY A 457 -1.11 2.87 2.57
N LEU A 458 -0.70 4.13 2.44
CA LEU A 458 -1.53 5.32 2.69
C LEU A 458 -1.97 6.03 1.40
N ASN A 459 -1.71 5.46 0.23
CA ASN A 459 -1.92 6.11 -1.07
C ASN A 459 -3.38 6.54 -1.28
N ASP A 460 -4.35 5.70 -0.91
CA ASP A 460 -5.78 6.03 -0.96
C ASP A 460 -6.22 7.05 0.11
N VAL A 461 -5.52 7.11 1.25
CA VAL A 461 -5.77 8.10 2.31
C VAL A 461 -5.35 9.50 1.86
N ILE A 462 -4.21 9.62 1.17
CA ILE A 462 -3.56 10.92 0.87
C ILE A 462 -3.84 11.45 -0.55
N ALA A 463 -4.39 10.64 -1.46
CA ALA A 463 -4.58 11.05 -2.86
C ALA A 463 -5.60 12.18 -3.07
N GLN A 464 -6.66 12.26 -2.25
CA GLN A 464 -7.73 13.27 -2.38
C GLN A 464 -8.24 13.74 -1.00
N PRO A 465 -7.48 14.54 -0.24
CA PRO A 465 -7.97 15.16 0.98
C PRO A 465 -9.17 16.09 0.67
N VAL A 466 -10.28 15.89 1.39
CA VAL A 466 -11.53 16.65 1.22
C VAL A 466 -11.63 17.89 2.11
N LEU A 467 -10.61 18.13 2.93
CA LEU A 467 -10.43 19.27 3.82
C LEU A 467 -8.96 19.73 3.75
N THR A 468 -8.66 20.98 4.08
CA THR A 468 -7.28 21.41 4.41
C THR A 468 -6.89 20.97 5.83
N MET A 469 -5.59 20.98 6.17
CA MET A 469 -5.17 20.68 7.55
C MET A 469 -5.76 21.66 8.57
N GLU A 470 -5.91 22.95 8.21
CA GLU A 470 -6.62 23.93 9.04
C GLU A 470 -8.09 23.54 9.27
N GLN A 471 -8.81 23.10 8.23
CA GLN A 471 -10.20 22.65 8.34
C GLN A 471 -10.33 21.33 9.12
N GLU A 472 -9.37 20.42 9.00
CA GLU A 472 -9.26 19.24 9.85
C GLU A 472 -9.04 19.65 11.32
N CYS A 473 -8.27 20.71 11.57
CA CYS A 473 -7.95 21.18 12.91
C CYS A 473 -9.02 22.07 13.56
N GLY A 474 -9.82 22.78 12.77
CA GLY A 474 -10.91 23.65 13.24
C GLY A 474 -12.08 22.92 13.90
N ARG A 475 -12.11 21.58 13.84
CA ARG A 475 -13.22 20.75 14.37
C ARG A 475 -13.25 20.72 15.90
N GLN A 476 -14.45 20.65 16.46
CA GLN A 476 -14.68 20.46 17.89
C GLN A 476 -14.37 19.00 18.29
N MET A 477 -13.10 18.72 18.59
CA MET A 477 -12.63 17.42 19.08
C MET A 477 -11.80 17.62 20.36
N GLU A 478 -12.14 16.88 21.42
CA GLU A 478 -11.37 16.81 22.67
C GLU A 478 -10.91 15.37 22.96
N TRP A 479 -9.77 15.22 23.63
CA TRP A 479 -9.29 13.93 24.14
C TRP A 479 -8.53 14.09 25.47
N GLN A 480 -8.20 12.96 26.09
CA GLN A 480 -7.40 12.89 27.32
C GLN A 480 -6.27 11.88 27.15
N ASP A 481 -5.09 12.22 27.70
CA ASP A 481 -3.97 11.29 27.73
C ASP A 481 -4.00 10.34 28.95
N GLN A 482 -2.99 9.48 29.07
CA GLN A 482 -2.85 8.52 30.16
C GLN A 482 -2.66 9.13 31.57
N LYS A 483 -2.43 10.45 31.69
CA LYS A 483 -2.39 11.18 32.97
C LYS A 483 -3.67 12.01 33.20
N GLY A 484 -4.63 11.97 32.28
CA GLY A 484 -5.90 12.70 32.34
C GLY A 484 -5.81 14.15 31.88
N VAL A 485 -4.70 14.57 31.25
CA VAL A 485 -4.57 15.93 30.71
C VAL A 485 -5.49 16.08 29.50
N ARG A 486 -6.34 17.12 29.51
CA ARG A 486 -7.29 17.40 28.42
C ARG A 486 -6.65 18.24 27.32
N TYR A 487 -6.90 17.82 26.09
CA TYR A 487 -6.48 18.50 24.87
C TYR A 487 -7.68 18.72 23.95
N SER A 488 -7.63 19.75 23.10
CA SER A 488 -8.61 19.95 22.04
C SER A 488 -7.93 20.40 20.76
N LEU A 489 -8.45 19.97 19.60
CA LEU A 489 -7.73 20.05 18.34
C LEU A 489 -7.44 21.49 17.92
N GLN A 490 -8.44 22.36 18.08
CA GLN A 490 -8.33 23.81 17.86
C GLN A 490 -7.23 24.47 18.71
N ARG A 491 -7.03 24.03 19.97
CA ARG A 491 -5.99 24.57 20.86
C ARG A 491 -4.60 24.09 20.49
N GLU A 492 -4.48 22.84 20.07
CA GLU A 492 -3.20 22.26 19.64
C GLU A 492 -2.76 22.83 18.28
N TRP A 493 -3.70 23.12 17.38
CA TRP A 493 -3.49 23.89 16.15
C TRP A 493 -3.04 25.34 16.43
N ALA A 494 -3.79 26.07 17.27
CA ALA A 494 -3.43 27.44 17.64
C ALA A 494 -2.03 27.52 18.29
N TYR A 495 -1.63 26.52 19.07
CA TYR A 495 -0.31 26.45 19.69
C TYR A 495 0.83 26.30 18.65
N ILE A 496 0.65 25.49 17.61
CA ILE A 496 1.71 25.27 16.61
C ILE A 496 1.78 26.36 15.54
N ASN A 497 0.68 27.10 15.32
CA ASN A 497 0.56 28.15 14.31
C ASN A 497 0.95 29.53 14.88
N GLY A 498 0.76 29.75 16.19
CA GLY A 498 1.30 30.91 16.91
C GLY A 498 2.81 30.84 17.17
N PRO A 499 3.39 31.88 17.81
CA PRO A 499 4.76 31.83 18.32
C PRO A 499 4.90 30.71 19.36
N ALA A 500 5.97 29.92 19.27
CA ALA A 500 6.18 28.81 20.19
C ALA A 500 6.39 29.30 21.65
N GLU A 501 5.58 28.82 22.58
CA GLU A 501 5.66 29.17 24.01
C GLU A 501 5.99 27.93 24.86
N PRO A 502 7.05 27.96 25.72
CA PRO A 502 7.39 26.83 26.56
C PRO A 502 6.26 26.42 27.51
N LYS A 503 5.80 25.16 27.41
CA LYS A 503 4.62 24.67 28.14
C LYS A 503 4.97 23.44 28.99
N GLU A 504 5.17 23.70 30.28
CA GLU A 504 5.45 22.70 31.32
C GLU A 504 4.22 21.81 31.62
N GLY A 505 4.42 20.77 32.44
CA GLY A 505 3.32 19.94 32.95
C GLY A 505 2.64 19.02 31.92
N CYS A 506 3.17 18.92 30.69
CA CYS A 506 2.66 17.98 29.70
C CYS A 506 3.18 16.55 29.98
N THR A 507 2.47 15.53 29.48
CA THR A 507 2.75 14.14 29.87
C THR A 507 4.14 13.62 29.50
N ALA A 508 4.71 14.06 28.38
CA ALA A 508 6.06 13.70 27.93
C ALA A 508 7.17 14.59 28.54
N GLY A 509 6.88 15.86 28.82
CA GLY A 509 7.87 16.82 29.34
C GLY A 509 7.41 18.27 29.16
N THR A 510 8.35 19.17 28.90
CA THR A 510 8.08 20.59 28.60
C THR A 510 8.13 20.81 27.09
N ARG A 511 7.01 21.24 26.51
CA ARG A 511 6.93 21.56 25.06
C ARG A 511 7.75 22.80 24.75
N ASP A 512 8.44 22.81 23.61
CA ASP A 512 9.17 23.95 23.02
C ASP A 512 10.14 24.66 23.99
N ALA A 513 10.74 23.90 24.93
CA ALA A 513 11.59 24.40 26.01
C ALA A 513 12.75 25.31 25.55
N ARG A 514 13.27 25.11 24.33
CA ARG A 514 14.34 25.91 23.69
C ARG A 514 13.88 26.76 22.50
N ASN A 515 12.60 26.76 22.15
CA ASN A 515 12.07 27.38 20.93
C ASN A 515 11.29 28.70 21.16
N ARG A 516 11.29 29.26 22.38
CA ARG A 516 10.49 30.44 22.76
C ARG A 516 10.54 31.56 21.70
N GLY A 517 9.36 31.91 21.18
CA GLY A 517 9.17 33.03 20.27
C GLY A 517 9.40 32.72 18.79
N LYS A 518 9.88 31.52 18.42
CA LYS A 518 9.95 31.10 17.01
C LYS A 518 8.54 31.04 16.40
N LEU A 519 8.38 31.61 15.22
CA LEU A 519 7.22 31.45 14.36
C LEU A 519 7.35 30.17 13.49
N PRO A 520 6.25 29.64 12.94
CA PRO A 520 6.28 28.55 11.96
C PRO A 520 7.23 28.79 10.78
N SER A 521 7.35 30.05 10.33
CA SER A 521 8.32 30.48 9.31
C SER A 521 9.77 30.27 9.70
N ASP A 522 10.10 30.40 10.98
CA ASP A 522 11.47 30.28 11.48
C ASP A 522 11.89 28.82 11.56
N PHE A 523 10.96 27.94 11.97
CA PHE A 523 11.12 26.49 11.86
C PHE A 523 11.31 26.04 10.41
N GLN A 524 10.52 26.58 9.47
CA GLN A 524 10.66 26.30 8.05
C GLN A 524 12.02 26.80 7.50
N ALA A 525 12.41 28.03 7.81
CA ALA A 525 13.67 28.61 7.36
C ALA A 525 14.89 27.86 7.91
N GLN A 526 14.87 27.49 9.21
CA GLN A 526 15.90 26.68 9.86
C GLN A 526 15.99 25.29 9.22
N THR A 527 14.86 24.61 9.01
CA THR A 527 14.84 23.25 8.46
C THR A 527 15.26 23.22 7.00
N ASN A 528 14.82 24.18 6.18
CA ASN A 528 15.24 24.29 4.79
C ASN A 528 16.72 24.69 4.65
N ALA A 529 17.28 25.44 5.61
CA ALA A 529 18.72 25.69 5.66
C ALA A 529 19.51 24.40 5.90
N PHE A 530 19.08 23.57 6.86
CA PHE A 530 19.68 22.26 7.12
C PHE A 530 19.51 21.29 5.95
N ILE A 531 18.35 21.27 5.27
CA ILE A 531 18.14 20.51 4.03
C ILE A 531 19.12 20.96 2.94
N ARG A 532 19.30 22.26 2.70
CA ARG A 532 20.26 22.77 1.70
C ARG A 532 21.71 22.42 2.05
N GLU A 533 22.08 22.52 3.33
CA GLU A 533 23.40 22.16 3.84
C GLU A 533 23.70 20.67 3.63
N ARG A 534 22.84 19.78 4.16
CA ARG A 534 22.99 18.33 3.98
C ARG A 534 22.95 17.92 2.52
N SER A 535 22.02 18.46 1.71
CA SER A 535 21.92 18.13 0.29
C SER A 535 23.07 18.65 -0.57
N ALA A 536 23.91 19.57 -0.08
CA ALA A 536 25.13 19.98 -0.78
C ALA A 536 26.25 18.94 -0.66
N ASP A 537 26.23 18.11 0.39
CA ASP A 537 27.11 16.96 0.52
C ASP A 537 26.67 15.82 -0.42
N ALA A 538 27.63 15.04 -0.92
CA ALA A 538 27.36 13.84 -1.70
C ALA A 538 27.14 12.59 -0.82
N THR A 539 27.63 12.61 0.43
CA THR A 539 27.59 11.51 1.42
C THR A 539 26.32 11.47 2.27
N THR A 540 25.30 12.23 1.87
CA THR A 540 23.97 12.32 2.53
C THR A 540 22.83 11.83 1.63
N ARG A 541 23.06 11.74 0.32
CA ARG A 541 22.03 11.43 -0.69
C ARG A 541 21.85 9.92 -0.92
N HIS A 542 21.93 9.11 0.14
CA HIS A 542 21.97 7.65 0.04
C HIS A 542 20.62 6.98 -0.23
N CYS A 543 19.50 7.70 -0.08
CA CYS A 543 18.18 7.10 0.12
C CYS A 543 17.20 7.48 -1.00
N VAL A 544 16.66 8.70 -0.93
CA VAL A 544 15.58 9.17 -1.81
C VAL A 544 16.13 10.20 -2.79
N VAL A 545 16.05 9.91 -4.10
CA VAL A 545 16.34 10.91 -5.15
C VAL A 545 15.11 11.80 -5.34
N LEU A 546 15.01 12.85 -4.53
CA LEU A 546 13.98 13.88 -4.70
C LEU A 546 14.36 14.85 -5.83
N ASP A 547 13.33 15.32 -6.55
CA ASP A 547 13.42 16.46 -7.46
C ASP A 547 13.96 17.69 -6.69
N PRO A 548 14.99 18.40 -7.18
CA PRO A 548 15.51 19.62 -6.53
C PRO A 548 14.45 20.67 -6.23
N SER A 549 13.40 20.78 -7.04
CA SER A 549 12.26 21.69 -6.83
C SER A 549 11.33 21.27 -5.68
N ARG A 550 11.50 20.06 -5.14
CA ARG A 550 10.67 19.47 -4.08
C ARG A 550 11.42 19.11 -2.79
N MET A 551 12.75 19.29 -2.73
CA MET A 551 13.53 18.96 -1.53
C MET A 551 13.15 19.82 -0.31
N GLU A 552 12.85 21.11 -0.51
CA GLU A 552 12.52 22.03 0.57
C GLU A 552 11.11 21.81 1.14
N MET A 553 10.95 22.03 2.43
CA MET A 553 9.66 21.93 3.12
C MET A 553 8.81 23.17 2.91
N ASN A 554 7.50 22.96 2.75
CA ASN A 554 6.48 24.01 2.84
C ASN A 554 5.95 24.16 4.29
N LEU A 555 5.13 25.19 4.51
CA LEU A 555 4.62 25.51 5.85
C LEU A 555 3.71 24.43 6.43
N GLU A 556 2.86 23.81 5.60
CA GLU A 556 1.96 22.73 6.02
C GLU A 556 2.72 21.47 6.46
N GLU A 557 3.84 21.14 5.80
CA GLU A 557 4.69 20.01 6.19
C GLU A 557 5.39 20.26 7.55
N VAL A 558 5.80 21.50 7.81
CA VAL A 558 6.35 21.95 9.10
C VAL A 558 5.27 21.90 10.19
N LEU A 559 4.08 22.45 9.91
CA LEU A 559 2.95 22.44 10.83
C LEU A 559 2.45 21.01 11.10
N ALA A 560 2.43 20.11 10.11
CA ALA A 560 2.01 18.72 10.31
C ALA A 560 2.96 17.95 11.23
N ILE A 561 4.29 18.08 11.05
CA ILE A 561 5.28 17.48 11.97
C ILE A 561 5.19 18.10 13.37
N ARG A 562 4.99 19.42 13.47
CA ARG A 562 4.77 20.09 14.76
C ARG A 562 3.47 19.64 15.44
N LEU A 563 2.37 19.48 14.71
CA LEU A 563 1.09 18.99 15.25
C LEU A 563 1.26 17.56 15.79
N TYR A 564 1.90 16.71 14.98
CA TYR A 564 2.00 15.29 15.23
C TYR A 564 3.02 14.89 16.31
N SER A 565 4.10 15.66 16.49
CA SER A 565 4.96 15.55 17.70
C SER A 565 4.31 16.12 18.97
N GLY A 566 3.16 16.80 18.83
CA GLY A 566 2.33 17.23 19.94
C GLY A 566 1.30 16.19 20.39
N PRO A 567 0.44 16.54 21.37
CA PRO A 567 -0.65 15.69 21.85
C PRO A 567 -1.61 15.16 20.77
N ALA A 568 -1.65 15.77 19.59
CA ALA A 568 -2.48 15.37 18.46
C ALA A 568 -2.00 14.08 17.77
N TYR A 569 -0.85 13.50 18.16
CA TYR A 569 -0.45 12.15 17.71
C TYR A 569 -1.53 11.10 17.97
N GLN A 570 -2.33 11.26 19.03
CA GLN A 570 -3.37 10.32 19.44
C GLN A 570 -4.54 10.25 18.43
N PRO A 571 -5.28 11.35 18.14
CA PRO A 571 -6.36 11.32 17.16
C PRO A 571 -5.87 10.98 15.74
N ILE A 572 -4.70 11.46 15.32
CA ILE A 572 -4.14 11.19 13.98
C ILE A 572 -3.86 9.67 13.81
N ASN A 573 -3.19 9.06 14.79
CA ASN A 573 -2.87 7.63 14.73
C ASN A 573 -4.10 6.73 14.97
N GLU A 574 -5.09 7.18 15.73
CA GLU A 574 -6.35 6.45 15.90
C GLU A 574 -7.17 6.46 14.59
N PHE A 575 -7.27 7.58 13.89
CA PHE A 575 -7.87 7.64 12.54
C PHE A 575 -7.21 6.61 11.59
N LEU A 576 -5.88 6.60 11.53
CA LEU A 576 -5.14 5.65 10.69
C LEU A 576 -5.38 4.18 11.07
N ARG A 577 -5.50 3.88 12.37
CA ARG A 577 -5.80 2.53 12.91
C ARG A 577 -7.28 2.14 12.83
N GLN A 578 -8.17 3.07 12.54
CA GLN A 578 -9.56 2.80 12.16
C GLN A 578 -9.66 2.55 10.65
N VAL A 579 -9.06 3.42 9.83
CA VAL A 579 -8.97 3.30 8.37
C VAL A 579 -8.30 2.00 7.93
N SER A 580 -7.32 1.48 8.67
CA SER A 580 -6.68 0.19 8.41
C SER A 580 -7.60 -1.02 8.58
N ARG A 581 -8.63 -0.93 9.43
CA ARG A 581 -9.57 -2.03 9.73
C ARG A 581 -10.74 -2.11 8.76
N LEU A 582 -10.78 -1.22 7.76
CA LEU A 582 -11.85 -1.11 6.77
C LEU A 582 -11.34 -1.44 5.36
N SER A 583 -12.26 -1.84 4.49
CA SER A 583 -12.02 -2.09 3.07
C SER A 583 -13.18 -1.57 2.22
N GLY A 584 -12.93 -1.36 0.93
CA GLY A 584 -13.92 -0.87 -0.04
C GLY A 584 -14.59 0.44 0.40
N ALA A 585 -15.89 0.56 0.07
CA ALA A 585 -16.68 1.77 0.29
C ALA A 585 -16.68 2.29 1.74
N PHE A 586 -16.57 1.43 2.76
CA PHE A 586 -16.50 1.87 4.16
C PHE A 586 -15.16 2.55 4.50
N ARG A 587 -14.05 2.07 3.93
CA ARG A 587 -12.73 2.71 4.08
C ARG A 587 -12.73 4.06 3.38
N GLU A 588 -13.23 4.09 2.15
CA GLU A 588 -13.40 5.29 1.35
C GLU A 588 -14.28 6.33 2.07
N GLU A 589 -15.42 5.92 2.63
CA GLU A 589 -16.27 6.84 3.40
C GLU A 589 -15.55 7.41 4.62
N LEU A 590 -14.81 6.60 5.40
CA LEU A 590 -14.08 7.11 6.57
C LEU A 590 -12.94 8.06 6.17
N ILE A 591 -12.15 7.72 5.14
CA ILE A 591 -11.09 8.59 4.59
C ILE A 591 -11.66 9.95 4.19
N HIS A 592 -12.85 9.99 3.60
CA HIS A 592 -13.48 11.22 3.13
C HIS A 592 -14.58 11.75 4.07
N HIS A 593 -14.63 11.31 5.34
CA HIS A 593 -15.63 11.78 6.31
C HIS A 593 -15.19 13.11 6.96
N PRO A 594 -15.86 14.25 6.71
CA PRO A 594 -15.36 15.56 7.16
C PRO A 594 -15.20 15.67 8.68
N GLY A 595 -16.05 15.01 9.47
CA GLY A 595 -15.95 15.00 10.93
C GLY A 595 -14.88 14.08 11.53
N LEU A 596 -14.15 13.28 10.72
CA LEU A 596 -13.21 12.26 11.21
C LEU A 596 -11.86 12.21 10.48
N THR A 597 -11.78 12.70 9.23
CA THR A 597 -10.58 12.56 8.39
C THR A 597 -9.37 13.35 8.91
N PHE A 598 -8.16 12.79 8.75
CA PHE A 598 -6.90 13.52 8.89
C PHE A 598 -6.04 13.40 7.62
N SER A 599 -6.68 13.23 6.45
CA SER A 599 -6.02 12.94 5.18
C SER A 599 -5.04 14.03 4.73
N ALA A 600 -5.35 15.32 4.95
CA ALA A 600 -4.43 16.40 4.63
C ALA A 600 -3.24 16.41 5.59
N THR A 601 -3.51 16.33 6.90
CA THR A 601 -2.48 16.24 7.96
C THR A 601 -1.52 15.08 7.68
N VAL A 602 -2.05 13.89 7.35
CA VAL A 602 -1.28 12.69 7.03
C VAL A 602 -0.47 12.86 5.74
N GLY A 603 -1.05 13.48 4.69
CA GLY A 603 -0.34 13.76 3.44
C GLY A 603 0.86 14.69 3.63
N HIS A 604 0.68 15.80 4.34
CA HIS A 604 1.77 16.73 4.66
C HIS A 604 2.83 16.09 5.57
N LEU A 605 2.42 15.29 6.56
CA LEU A 605 3.32 14.55 7.43
C LEU A 605 4.17 13.50 6.68
N CYS A 606 3.55 12.72 5.78
CA CYS A 606 4.25 11.80 4.89
C CYS A 606 5.22 12.51 3.93
N SER A 607 4.87 13.70 3.43
CA SER A 607 5.76 14.50 2.57
C SER A 607 6.96 15.03 3.36
N GLY A 608 6.72 15.65 4.53
CA GLY A 608 7.77 16.20 5.39
C GLY A 608 8.74 15.13 5.89
N ILE A 609 8.25 13.96 6.32
CA ILE A 609 9.11 12.83 6.74
C ILE A 609 10.01 12.40 5.58
N ARG A 610 9.47 12.17 4.37
CA ARG A 610 10.30 11.74 3.22
C ARG A 610 11.40 12.74 2.86
N LYS A 611 11.15 14.06 2.98
CA LYS A 611 12.16 15.11 2.74
C LYS A 611 13.31 15.07 3.75
N LEU A 612 13.02 14.77 5.01
CA LEU A 612 14.03 14.61 6.06
C LEU A 612 14.78 13.26 5.96
N SER A 613 14.09 12.17 5.59
CA SER A 613 14.74 10.88 5.27
C SER A 613 15.70 10.97 4.08
N ALA A 614 15.40 11.84 3.10
CA ALA A 614 16.24 12.02 1.90
C ALA A 614 17.64 12.60 2.19
N ILE A 615 17.84 13.29 3.32
CA ILE A 615 19.08 13.96 3.73
C ILE A 615 19.82 13.25 4.89
N THR A 616 19.32 12.08 5.29
CA THR A 616 19.85 11.27 6.39
C THR A 616 21.15 10.58 5.95
N SER A 617 22.22 10.69 6.73
CA SER A 617 23.53 10.10 6.40
C SER A 617 23.52 8.57 6.50
N GLU A 618 24.50 7.89 5.90
CA GLU A 618 24.59 6.43 5.97
C GLU A 618 24.71 5.88 7.42
N GLU A 619 25.38 6.61 8.32
CA GLU A 619 25.44 6.26 9.76
C GLU A 619 24.06 6.42 10.42
N GLU A 620 23.37 7.53 10.16
CA GLU A 620 22.02 7.79 10.70
C GLU A 620 20.98 6.81 10.14
N ALA A 621 21.17 6.36 8.89
CA ALA A 621 20.31 5.45 8.12
C ALA A 621 20.54 3.96 8.42
N THR A 622 21.60 3.58 9.13
CA THR A 622 21.90 2.18 9.49
C THR A 622 21.91 1.92 11.01
N ARG A 623 21.80 2.98 11.82
CA ARG A 623 21.77 2.89 13.28
C ARG A 623 20.47 2.22 13.79
N PRO A 624 20.56 1.21 14.68
CA PRO A 624 19.38 0.57 15.26
C PRO A 624 18.44 1.54 16.00
N LEU A 625 17.14 1.32 15.83
CA LEU A 625 16.07 2.14 16.42
C LEU A 625 15.23 1.32 17.41
N PHE A 626 14.84 1.93 18.52
CA PHE A 626 14.17 1.23 19.62
C PHE A 626 12.75 1.74 19.89
N ARG A 627 11.79 0.83 20.10
CA ARG A 627 10.39 1.17 20.44
C ARG A 627 9.82 0.23 21.50
N GLY A 628 9.30 0.81 22.58
CA GLY A 628 8.67 0.08 23.68
C GLY A 628 7.16 0.03 23.49
N VAL A 629 6.57 -1.16 23.62
CA VAL A 629 5.12 -1.36 23.43
C VAL A 629 4.55 -2.17 24.60
N ARG A 630 3.48 -1.69 25.22
CA ARG A 630 2.79 -2.39 26.32
C ARG A 630 1.84 -3.44 25.76
N GLY A 631 1.91 -4.68 26.25
CA GLY A 631 1.08 -5.79 25.79
C GLY A 631 1.88 -6.99 25.28
N GLU A 632 1.20 -7.83 24.51
CA GLU A 632 1.74 -9.09 23.96
C GLU A 632 1.53 -9.16 22.45
N LEU A 633 2.51 -9.72 21.71
CA LEU A 633 2.31 -10.07 20.30
C LEU A 633 1.31 -11.23 20.19
N PRO A 634 0.36 -11.20 19.24
CA PRO A 634 -0.55 -12.31 19.00
C PRO A 634 0.23 -13.54 18.50
N HIS A 635 -0.33 -14.74 18.66
CA HIS A 635 0.32 -15.97 18.18
C HIS A 635 0.46 -15.97 16.65
N GLU A 636 -0.49 -15.31 15.99
CA GLU A 636 -0.59 -15.12 14.55
C GLU A 636 0.58 -14.29 13.97
N PHE A 637 1.23 -13.48 14.80
CA PHE A 637 2.41 -12.69 14.43
C PHE A 637 3.58 -13.56 13.94
N TRP A 638 3.68 -14.80 14.41
CA TRP A 638 4.83 -15.67 14.16
C TRP A 638 4.65 -16.61 12.96
N HIS A 639 3.50 -16.57 12.28
CA HIS A 639 3.25 -17.38 11.08
C HIS A 639 3.62 -16.59 9.82
N PRO A 640 4.53 -17.10 8.97
CA PRO A 640 4.80 -16.50 7.67
C PRO A 640 3.58 -16.58 6.75
N ASP A 641 3.48 -15.62 5.83
CA ASP A 641 2.45 -15.58 4.79
C ASP A 641 2.71 -16.56 3.63
N GLU A 642 1.90 -16.48 2.57
CA GLU A 642 2.03 -17.33 1.38
C GLU A 642 3.36 -17.18 0.61
N GLN A 643 4.04 -16.03 0.74
CA GLN A 643 5.37 -15.78 0.15
C GLN A 643 6.49 -16.29 1.07
N GLY A 644 6.20 -16.48 2.36
CA GLY A 644 7.15 -16.88 3.41
C GLY A 644 7.60 -15.71 4.29
N ILE A 645 6.88 -14.58 4.26
CA ILE A 645 7.26 -13.34 4.92
C ILE A 645 6.49 -13.18 6.24
N VAL A 646 7.18 -12.76 7.30
CA VAL A 646 6.54 -12.23 8.52
C VAL A 646 6.54 -10.71 8.43
N CYS A 647 5.36 -10.10 8.47
CA CYS A 647 5.16 -8.66 8.27
C CYS A 647 4.39 -8.04 9.44
N ALA A 648 4.77 -6.83 9.85
CA ALA A 648 4.22 -6.14 11.01
C ALA A 648 3.90 -4.68 10.70
N VAL A 649 2.72 -4.42 10.11
CA VAL A 649 2.33 -3.07 9.70
C VAL A 649 1.65 -2.32 10.86
N ASP A 650 2.29 -1.30 11.44
CA ASP A 650 1.54 -0.26 12.15
C ASP A 650 1.07 0.75 11.10
N MET A 651 -0.25 0.91 10.94
CA MET A 651 -0.80 1.84 9.95
C MET A 651 -0.76 3.29 10.42
N ALA A 652 -0.49 3.51 11.70
CA ALA A 652 -0.09 4.78 12.29
C ALA A 652 1.40 5.05 12.12
N PHE A 653 1.82 6.30 12.29
CA PHE A 653 3.24 6.67 12.27
C PHE A 653 3.98 6.12 13.50
N MET A 654 5.20 5.62 13.28
CA MET A 654 5.97 4.92 14.30
C MET A 654 7.05 5.84 14.88
N SER A 655 6.79 6.44 16.05
CA SER A 655 7.85 7.03 16.89
C SER A 655 8.80 5.92 17.38
N THR A 656 10.10 6.16 17.22
CA THR A 656 11.21 5.31 17.68
C THR A 656 12.32 6.21 18.22
N SER A 657 13.19 5.69 19.09
CA SER A 657 14.31 6.46 19.64
C SER A 657 15.65 5.85 19.25
N LYS A 658 16.63 6.74 19.00
CA LYS A 658 18.06 6.41 18.79
C LYS A 658 18.73 5.88 20.06
N ASN A 659 18.05 5.92 21.21
CA ASN A 659 18.54 5.46 22.51
C ASN A 659 17.64 4.35 23.09
N ARG A 660 18.25 3.21 23.42
CA ARG A 660 17.57 2.03 23.99
C ARG A 660 16.97 2.26 25.38
N SER A 661 17.45 3.23 26.17
CA SER A 661 16.89 3.48 27.51
C SER A 661 15.56 4.24 27.49
N THR A 662 15.35 5.14 26.53
CA THR A 662 14.13 5.95 26.38
C THR A 662 12.85 5.09 26.35
N PRO A 663 12.69 4.10 25.45
CA PRO A 663 11.48 3.29 25.40
C PRO A 663 11.25 2.39 26.63
N LEU A 664 12.27 2.09 27.42
CA LEU A 664 12.11 1.33 28.68
C LEU A 664 11.36 2.16 29.73
N GLY A 665 11.51 3.49 29.71
CA GLY A 665 10.75 4.40 30.58
C GLY A 665 9.25 4.44 30.28
N TYR A 666 8.82 4.02 29.10
CA TYR A 666 7.40 3.95 28.73
C TYR A 666 6.76 2.59 29.03
N MET A 667 7.53 1.54 29.36
CA MET A 667 7.00 0.23 29.69
C MET A 667 6.16 0.26 30.98
N GLY A 668 5.09 -0.53 31.01
CA GLY A 668 4.15 -0.59 32.14
C GLY A 668 4.33 -1.85 32.99
N GLU A 669 3.60 -1.93 34.10
CA GLU A 669 3.43 -3.21 34.80
C GLU A 669 2.73 -4.24 33.90
N GLY A 670 3.21 -5.49 33.91
CA GLY A 670 2.71 -6.57 33.06
C GLY A 670 3.69 -6.95 31.94
N LYS A 671 3.17 -7.50 30.83
CA LYS A 671 4.00 -7.87 29.67
C LYS A 671 4.19 -6.66 28.75
N ASN A 672 5.41 -6.55 28.22
CA ASN A 672 5.83 -5.50 27.29
C ASN A 672 6.72 -6.14 26.20
N VAL A 673 6.80 -5.46 25.06
CA VAL A 673 7.68 -5.82 23.94
C VAL A 673 8.66 -4.67 23.73
N LEU A 674 9.96 -4.97 23.70
CA LEU A 674 10.97 -4.07 23.14
C LEU A 674 11.18 -4.47 21.69
N TRP A 675 10.92 -3.55 20.77
CA TRP A 675 11.35 -3.65 19.39
C TRP A 675 12.74 -3.04 19.26
N GLU A 676 13.62 -3.79 18.63
CA GLU A 676 14.92 -3.35 18.13
C GLU A 676 14.85 -3.53 16.61
N LEU A 677 14.94 -2.42 15.88
CA LEU A 677 14.74 -2.35 14.44
C LEU A 677 16.10 -2.10 13.79
N GLU A 678 16.47 -2.91 12.79
CA GLU A 678 17.62 -2.69 11.90
C GLU A 678 17.12 -1.93 10.65
N PRO A 679 17.31 -0.59 10.52
CA PRO A 679 17.00 0.11 9.27
C PRO A 679 18.02 -0.28 8.19
N VAL A 680 17.62 -0.17 6.92
CA VAL A 680 18.48 -0.46 5.77
C VAL A 680 18.33 0.61 4.69
N GLN A 681 19.23 0.66 3.69
CA GLN A 681 19.08 1.56 2.55
C GLN A 681 17.75 1.31 1.79
N GLU A 682 17.23 2.34 1.10
CA GLU A 682 15.98 2.25 0.35
C GLU A 682 16.06 1.20 -0.77
N SER A 683 15.20 0.18 -0.70
CA SER A 683 15.15 -0.92 -1.67
C SER A 683 13.85 -0.91 -2.46
N ASP A 684 13.76 -1.66 -3.56
CA ASP A 684 12.56 -1.65 -4.42
C ASP A 684 11.26 -2.02 -3.66
N GLY A 685 11.35 -2.83 -2.59
CA GLY A 685 10.22 -3.18 -1.73
C GLY A 685 9.61 -2.02 -0.93
N GLY A 686 10.38 -0.97 -0.61
CA GLY A 686 9.88 0.16 0.19
C GLY A 686 10.96 1.15 0.64
N LEU A 687 10.53 2.15 1.40
CA LEU A 687 11.42 2.94 2.24
C LEU A 687 11.80 2.08 3.46
N HIS A 688 12.94 2.34 4.09
CA HIS A 688 13.37 1.56 5.28
C HIS A 688 13.99 2.42 6.38
N ILE A 689 13.94 3.74 6.22
CA ILE A 689 14.60 4.74 7.06
C ILE A 689 13.54 5.77 7.46
N GLY A 690 13.56 6.17 8.73
CA GLY A 690 12.69 7.23 9.26
C GLY A 690 13.26 8.63 9.01
N ALA A 691 12.66 9.63 9.65
CA ALA A 691 13.17 11.00 9.70
C ALA A 691 13.54 11.38 11.13
N ASP A 692 14.69 12.02 11.32
CA ASP A 692 14.96 12.78 12.55
C ASP A 692 14.14 14.07 12.48
N ILE A 693 13.18 14.23 13.39
CA ILE A 693 12.33 15.43 13.43
C ILE A 693 12.73 16.40 14.54
N SER A 694 13.83 16.18 15.25
CA SER A 694 14.12 16.85 16.53
C SER A 694 14.12 18.38 16.43
N ALA A 695 14.56 18.93 15.29
CA ALA A 695 14.54 20.38 14.99
C ALA A 695 13.12 20.98 14.86
N LEU A 696 12.12 20.14 14.58
CA LEU A 696 10.70 20.52 14.49
C LEU A 696 9.89 20.07 15.72
N SER A 697 10.27 18.97 16.37
CA SER A 697 9.51 18.36 17.48
C SER A 697 9.21 19.35 18.60
N GLN A 698 7.99 19.28 19.13
CA GLN A 698 7.65 19.99 20.37
C GLN A 698 8.45 19.46 21.58
N PHE A 699 9.00 18.25 21.50
CA PHE A 699 9.78 17.60 22.55
C PHE A 699 11.18 17.20 22.03
N GLU A 700 11.94 18.17 21.52
CA GLU A 700 13.33 18.04 21.00
C GLU A 700 14.26 17.10 21.80
N ALA A 701 14.06 16.99 23.13
CA ALA A 701 14.86 16.15 24.01
C ALA A 701 14.55 14.63 23.96
N GLU A 702 13.54 14.19 23.19
CA GLU A 702 13.19 12.77 23.03
C GLU A 702 13.98 12.06 21.89
N GLU A 703 14.76 12.81 21.09
CA GLU A 703 15.57 12.32 19.95
C GLU A 703 14.75 11.41 18.99
N GLU A 704 13.58 11.90 18.59
CA GLU A 704 12.58 11.10 17.89
C GLU A 704 12.92 10.86 16.41
N MET A 705 12.96 9.58 16.04
CA MET A 705 12.98 9.08 14.67
C MET A 705 11.59 8.54 14.30
N TYR A 706 10.98 9.09 13.25
CA TYR A 706 9.66 8.66 12.77
C TYR A 706 9.70 7.94 11.43
N SER A 707 9.09 6.77 11.34
CA SER A 707 8.71 6.14 10.08
C SER A 707 7.20 6.17 9.83
N HIS A 708 6.82 6.02 8.57
CA HIS A 708 5.43 5.86 8.11
C HIS A 708 5.24 4.46 7.51
N THR A 709 4.06 4.15 6.99
CA THR A 709 3.68 2.77 6.59
C THR A 709 4.63 2.09 5.60
N GLU A 710 5.17 2.84 4.65
CA GLU A 710 6.11 2.33 3.64
C GLU A 710 7.56 2.25 4.15
N SER A 711 7.83 2.81 5.33
CA SER A 711 9.10 2.72 6.08
C SER A 711 8.96 1.86 7.36
N ASN A 712 7.90 1.05 7.45
CA ASN A 712 7.78 0.00 8.46
C ASN A 712 8.70 -1.18 8.09
N PRO A 713 9.54 -1.67 9.02
CA PRO A 713 10.41 -2.80 8.73
C PRO A 713 9.63 -4.11 8.60
N VAL A 714 9.88 -4.84 7.52
CA VAL A 714 9.48 -6.24 7.38
C VAL A 714 10.29 -7.06 8.41
N ALA A 715 9.60 -7.83 9.24
CA ALA A 715 10.22 -8.56 10.34
C ALA A 715 10.96 -9.81 9.82
N ARG A 716 12.22 -9.61 9.40
CA ARG A 716 13.10 -10.66 8.86
C ARG A 716 13.22 -11.82 9.85
N ASN A 717 12.64 -12.96 9.48
CA ASN A 717 12.80 -14.20 10.24
C ASN A 717 14.17 -14.83 9.91
N ARG A 718 15.26 -14.30 10.51
CA ARG A 718 16.61 -14.92 10.46
C ARG A 718 16.55 -16.31 11.12
N THR A 719 16.23 -17.33 10.34
CA THR A 719 16.27 -18.74 10.77
C THR A 719 17.67 -19.10 11.26
N MET A 720 17.76 -19.75 12.43
CA MET A 720 18.93 -20.49 12.88
C MET A 720 18.98 -21.89 12.26
#